data_AF-A0A2M7KQ80-F1
#
_entry.id   AF-A0A2M7KQ80-F1
#
_cell.length_a   1.000
_cell.length_b   1.000
_cell.length_c   1.000
_cell.angle_alpha   90.00
_cell.angle_beta   90.00
_cell.angle_gamma   90.00
#
_symmetry.space_group_name_H-M   'P 1'
#
loop_
_entity.id
_entity.type
_entity.pdbx_description
1 polymer ?
#
loop_
_entity_poly.entity_id
_entity_poly.type
_entity_poly.pdbx_seq_one_letter_code
_entity_poly.pdbx_strand_id
1 'polypeptide(L)'
;MTAAMVGWLVLRADGPGLWPQPPVDPPRVIHARPAPCDEKPAPEQAQAPGIRAKLVVKWDLGCAPDDGPKVAGCADVHLYVVAPVGSQVTLNLVEVAEYAGHQSESWTAFQTYTYEDPGTAPPCAPVFGQGEVLFDCCYELWATDAHHNGLWAVAAVYSVEVDAMHVYENLIEAIDIELDNLILMVAEDDPHPPLLKWLEDGSPDNKTEIAFTLHSANTIPVTPTIRLYPLVRSGATQPVRTHVMSPVTSPTPAPVTWVWDGKDDGGQFVNPGPYAFAIEAAWEFGACPAAFDWKTSRYLSLYLPQDLAGEPDTEVEYLGYANGKQQFKVKYLLTDPQNTSASEGRIEVYRPDLTGIYNGQLAAADRTADLEGTLHEVTVEIDNSAMTQAGTYYFAVFARDDHGDQEKGHRTKPALEVGQELDVLVKSVTWQTLGDNTPLDQNPGNDPQGQDNGTAIGLRIFPGKQTPTDPVPELRRQVGVVAEIAPPLEHFPLKFCSYDVDDPSSNTAPVDLEQTQWPQTENDDNRSQPGFPKRGKFVDSGAQTTEAETDNVGMATTVFEVTLQPGDNFRVVATGKDNDLAAVAPKPDDRDAQNDPQARVFLREMEGGQVVGEGEPVLDDETTLAVVKATPVLTVWRKLHVEVDSMGQPVGTSISGTLAVGDITDNQNGTFTVTIHQQLDDSVDRFVPGQLSNEGTVFDVAASTAGNPFTLTVNSVGGNGPVPGDFTLVDDDVVPADVPDPVTTVMAEKLLPCYTQALLANEWGEPGCHDPSAPFALNLASYDQTGDPSLETQAQLSRDVSSTPEFWTTHCLGCFQGIQPRDHDPDSDSENCTLGISNGKTAFVFSEHQREYGYGDNPSGKAHALVHEVGHNFGLDDEYSWNPPPYPGNPNYNGIMYWVWKGVFTDGNVSDIRSISCPSGKFFSQY
;
A
#
# COMPACT_ATOMS: atom_id res chain seq x y z
N MET A 1 -83.04 -48.58 -15.51
CA MET A 1 -83.25 -47.14 -15.75
C MET A 1 -81.98 -46.62 -16.44
N THR A 2 -82.16 -45.98 -17.62
CA THR A 2 -81.18 -45.20 -18.44
C THR A 2 -79.86 -45.89 -18.81
N ALA A 3 -79.52 -46.33 -20.04
CA ALA A 3 -79.71 -45.87 -21.43
C ALA A 3 -78.80 -44.70 -21.89
N ALA A 4 -78.26 -44.85 -23.12
CA ALA A 4 -77.50 -43.93 -24.00
C ALA A 4 -75.96 -43.85 -23.74
N MET A 5 -75.01 -44.21 -24.61
CA MET A 5 -74.80 -44.15 -26.08
C MET A 5 -74.19 -42.82 -26.59
N VAL A 6 -73.06 -42.97 -27.31
CA VAL A 6 -72.40 -42.07 -28.31
C VAL A 6 -71.38 -41.00 -27.83
N GLY A 7 -70.15 -41.08 -28.37
CA GLY A 7 -69.48 -39.91 -28.99
C GLY A 7 -68.07 -39.49 -28.53
N TRP A 8 -67.05 -40.02 -29.24
CA TRP A 8 -65.76 -39.43 -29.66
C TRP A 8 -64.85 -38.58 -28.74
N LEU A 9 -63.54 -38.86 -28.90
CA LEU A 9 -62.33 -38.06 -28.67
C LEU A 9 -61.72 -38.11 -27.25
N VAL A 10 -60.48 -38.62 -27.15
CA VAL A 10 -59.26 -37.90 -26.70
C VAL A 10 -58.10 -38.91 -26.50
N LEU A 11 -57.05 -38.71 -27.32
CA LEU A 11 -55.60 -38.79 -27.11
C LEU A 11 -55.02 -39.76 -26.07
N ARG A 12 -54.02 -40.55 -26.52
CA ARG A 12 -52.77 -40.99 -25.86
C ARG A 12 -52.11 -42.02 -26.78
N ALA A 13 -50.80 -42.15 -26.93
CA ALA A 13 -49.63 -41.39 -26.51
C ALA A 13 -48.46 -42.03 -27.28
N ASP A 14 -47.38 -41.28 -27.41
CA ASP A 14 -46.13 -41.66 -28.05
C ASP A 14 -45.52 -42.96 -27.44
N GLY A 15 -44.76 -43.70 -28.26
CA GLY A 15 -44.23 -45.07 -28.02
C GLY A 15 -43.18 -45.21 -26.89
N PRO A 16 -42.53 -46.38 -26.73
CA PRO A 16 -41.73 -47.01 -27.80
C PRO A 16 -41.84 -48.55 -27.95
N GLY A 17 -41.36 -49.04 -29.10
CA GLY A 17 -40.61 -50.30 -29.24
C GLY A 17 -41.38 -51.63 -29.13
N LEU A 18 -41.70 -52.25 -30.28
CA LEU A 18 -42.15 -53.64 -30.40
C LEU A 18 -40.96 -54.61 -30.52
N TRP A 19 -40.06 -54.73 -29.52
CA TRP A 19 -39.06 -55.82 -29.51
C TRP A 19 -38.69 -56.29 -28.08
N PRO A 20 -38.46 -57.60 -27.87
CA PRO A 20 -38.01 -58.13 -26.58
C PRO A 20 -36.50 -57.94 -26.37
N GLN A 21 -36.11 -57.62 -25.14
CA GLN A 21 -34.73 -57.49 -24.66
C GLN A 21 -33.95 -58.82 -24.77
N PRO A 22 -32.70 -58.86 -25.31
CA PRO A 22 -31.87 -60.06 -25.35
C PRO A 22 -30.98 -60.24 -24.08
N PRO A 23 -30.44 -61.45 -23.83
CA PRO A 23 -29.78 -61.79 -22.58
C PRO A 23 -28.33 -61.30 -22.47
N VAL A 24 -27.92 -61.13 -21.21
CA VAL A 24 -26.60 -60.70 -20.73
C VAL A 24 -25.54 -61.79 -20.96
N ASP A 25 -24.66 -61.61 -21.94
CA ASP A 25 -23.31 -62.21 -21.96
C ASP A 25 -22.35 -61.28 -22.73
N PRO A 26 -21.13 -61.01 -22.23
CA PRO A 26 -20.21 -60.08 -22.88
C PRO A 26 -19.51 -60.73 -24.09
N PRO A 27 -19.51 -60.11 -25.28
CA PRO A 27 -18.74 -60.62 -26.40
C PRO A 27 -17.23 -60.36 -26.22
N ARG A 28 -16.43 -61.31 -26.71
CA ARG A 28 -14.96 -61.23 -26.78
C ARG A 28 -14.53 -60.13 -27.73
N VAL A 29 -13.71 -59.21 -27.23
CA VAL A 29 -13.07 -58.11 -27.96
C VAL A 29 -12.07 -58.65 -29.00
N ILE A 30 -12.24 -58.24 -30.26
CA ILE A 30 -11.23 -58.35 -31.31
C ILE A 30 -11.00 -56.92 -31.82
N HIS A 31 -9.88 -56.31 -31.44
CA HIS A 31 -9.41 -55.07 -32.08
C HIS A 31 -8.90 -55.45 -33.48
N ALA A 32 -9.73 -55.25 -34.51
CA ALA A 32 -9.32 -55.38 -35.89
C ALA A 32 -9.49 -54.04 -36.60
N ARG A 33 -8.47 -53.66 -37.38
CA ARG A 33 -8.60 -52.68 -38.45
C ARG A 33 -9.89 -53.01 -39.24
N PRO A 34 -10.72 -52.03 -39.64
CA PRO A 34 -11.87 -52.35 -40.46
C PRO A 34 -11.35 -52.96 -41.76
N ALA A 35 -11.70 -54.22 -41.99
CA ALA A 35 -11.65 -54.75 -43.34
C ALA A 35 -12.63 -53.91 -44.17
N PRO A 36 -12.41 -53.72 -45.48
CA PRO A 36 -13.31 -52.92 -46.33
C PRO A 36 -14.78 -53.39 -46.31
N CYS A 37 -15.05 -54.55 -45.71
CA CYS A 37 -16.36 -55.05 -45.33
C CYS A 37 -16.27 -55.76 -43.97
N ASP A 38 -16.76 -55.15 -42.89
CA ASP A 38 -17.05 -55.91 -41.67
C ASP A 38 -18.32 -56.73 -41.91
N GLU A 39 -18.13 -57.92 -42.47
CA GLU A 39 -19.22 -58.84 -42.76
C GLU A 39 -19.65 -59.54 -41.46
N LYS A 40 -20.73 -59.06 -40.84
CA LYS A 40 -21.58 -59.95 -40.04
C LYS A 40 -22.67 -60.47 -40.98
N PRO A 41 -22.68 -61.77 -41.33
CA PRO A 41 -23.76 -62.32 -42.14
C PRO A 41 -25.06 -62.17 -41.35
N ALA A 42 -25.98 -61.36 -41.87
CA ALA A 42 -27.36 -61.38 -41.41
C ALA A 42 -27.90 -62.81 -41.59
N PRO A 43 -28.70 -63.34 -40.66
CA PRO A 43 -29.32 -64.64 -40.83
C PRO A 43 -30.08 -64.65 -42.16
N GLU A 44 -29.78 -65.63 -43.01
CA GLU A 44 -30.45 -65.87 -44.28
C GLU A 44 -31.90 -66.26 -43.98
N GLN A 45 -32.76 -65.26 -43.74
CA GLN A 45 -34.17 -65.49 -43.46
C GLN A 45 -34.88 -65.86 -44.76
N ALA A 46 -35.75 -66.86 -44.67
CA ALA A 46 -36.44 -67.49 -45.78
C ALA A 46 -37.35 -66.50 -46.53
N GLN A 47 -36.79 -65.87 -47.55
CA GLN A 47 -37.51 -65.03 -48.50
C GLN A 47 -38.09 -65.87 -49.63
N ALA A 48 -39.09 -65.32 -50.33
CA ALA A 48 -39.73 -65.98 -51.47
C ALA A 48 -38.68 -66.55 -52.46
N PRO A 49 -38.96 -67.68 -53.14
CA PRO A 49 -37.97 -68.37 -53.97
C PRO A 49 -37.32 -67.42 -55.00
N GLY A 50 -36.01 -67.15 -54.86
CA GLY A 50 -35.24 -66.32 -55.79
C GLY A 50 -34.94 -64.89 -55.33
N ILE A 51 -35.30 -64.49 -54.10
CA ILE A 51 -34.87 -63.21 -53.50
C ILE A 51 -33.82 -63.49 -52.41
N ARG A 52 -32.70 -62.76 -52.43
CA ARG A 52 -31.65 -62.80 -51.39
C ARG A 52 -31.20 -61.40 -51.06
N ALA A 53 -31.16 -61.02 -49.79
CA ALA A 53 -30.64 -59.71 -49.39
C ALA A 53 -29.52 -59.81 -48.37
N LYS A 54 -28.62 -58.83 -48.39
CA LYS A 54 -27.50 -58.69 -47.46
C LYS A 54 -27.35 -57.22 -47.10
N LEU A 55 -27.48 -56.91 -45.82
CA LEU A 55 -27.13 -55.61 -45.27
C LEU A 55 -25.63 -55.58 -45.01
N VAL A 56 -24.95 -54.54 -45.49
CA VAL A 56 -23.52 -54.34 -45.34
C VAL A 56 -23.31 -52.89 -44.95
N VAL A 57 -22.63 -52.67 -43.83
CA VAL A 57 -22.12 -51.34 -43.50
C VAL A 57 -20.71 -51.26 -44.07
N LYS A 58 -20.50 -50.30 -44.96
CA LYS A 58 -19.19 -49.94 -45.44
C LYS A 58 -18.78 -48.66 -44.77
N TRP A 59 -17.63 -48.70 -44.13
CA TRP A 59 -16.99 -47.47 -43.68
C TRP A 59 -16.44 -46.79 -44.92
N ASP A 60 -16.96 -45.61 -45.23
CA ASP A 60 -16.55 -44.86 -46.42
C ASP A 60 -15.12 -44.36 -46.20
N LEU A 61 -14.16 -45.16 -46.65
CA LEU A 61 -12.75 -44.79 -46.79
C LEU A 61 -12.51 -43.91 -48.03
N GLY A 62 -13.57 -43.43 -48.71
CA GLY A 62 -13.59 -43.25 -50.17
C GLY A 62 -14.31 -42.02 -50.73
N CYS A 63 -14.52 -40.93 -49.99
CA CYS A 63 -15.02 -39.68 -50.57
C CYS A 63 -13.94 -38.86 -51.31
N ALA A 64 -13.42 -39.38 -52.44
CA ALA A 64 -12.94 -38.65 -53.65
C ALA A 64 -12.14 -39.57 -54.60
N PRO A 65 -12.17 -39.34 -55.94
CA PRO A 65 -11.56 -40.21 -56.94
C PRO A 65 -10.04 -40.34 -56.75
N ASP A 66 -9.59 -41.60 -56.73
CA ASP A 66 -8.24 -42.12 -56.97
C ASP A 66 -7.05 -41.24 -56.51
N ASP A 67 -6.45 -41.62 -55.37
CA ASP A 67 -5.13 -41.25 -54.82
C ASP A 67 -5.06 -40.31 -53.59
N GLY A 68 -6.17 -40.04 -52.88
CA GLY A 68 -6.18 -39.33 -51.59
C GLY A 68 -6.03 -40.23 -50.33
N PRO A 69 -5.54 -39.70 -49.18
CA PRO A 69 -5.62 -40.39 -47.89
C PRO A 69 -7.06 -40.72 -47.49
N LYS A 70 -7.25 -41.88 -46.86
CA LYS A 70 -8.56 -42.46 -46.55
C LYS A 70 -9.15 -41.82 -45.29
N VAL A 71 -10.38 -41.30 -45.36
CA VAL A 71 -11.11 -40.69 -44.23
C VAL A 71 -12.01 -41.73 -43.57
N ALA A 72 -12.22 -41.68 -42.26
CA ALA A 72 -13.20 -42.52 -41.56
C ALA A 72 -14.10 -41.64 -40.70
N GLY A 73 -15.40 -41.88 -40.78
CA GLY A 73 -16.45 -41.14 -40.07
C GLY A 73 -17.80 -41.23 -40.75
N CYS A 74 -17.83 -41.29 -42.09
CA CYS A 74 -19.06 -41.62 -42.83
C CYS A 74 -19.15 -43.13 -42.98
N ALA A 75 -20.34 -43.69 -42.75
CA ALA A 75 -20.59 -45.10 -42.99
C ALA A 75 -21.75 -45.24 -43.98
N ASP A 76 -21.51 -45.89 -45.10
CA ASP A 76 -22.56 -46.21 -46.05
C ASP A 76 -23.23 -47.52 -45.65
N VAL A 77 -24.51 -47.44 -45.34
CA VAL A 77 -25.36 -48.60 -45.16
C VAL A 77 -25.83 -49.03 -46.55
N HIS A 78 -25.26 -50.13 -47.04
CA HIS A 78 -25.64 -50.76 -48.28
C HIS A 78 -26.58 -51.93 -48.01
N LEU A 79 -27.78 -51.86 -48.59
CA LEU A 79 -28.66 -53.02 -48.72
C LEU A 79 -28.51 -53.60 -50.14
N TYR A 80 -27.85 -54.75 -50.22
CA TYR A 80 -27.77 -55.53 -51.44
C TYR A 80 -28.96 -56.46 -51.57
N VAL A 81 -29.72 -56.39 -52.66
CA VAL A 81 -30.86 -57.28 -52.93
C VAL A 81 -30.70 -57.94 -54.30
N VAL A 82 -30.61 -59.26 -54.32
CA VAL A 82 -30.70 -60.07 -55.54
C VAL A 82 -32.16 -60.44 -55.75
N ALA A 83 -32.69 -60.16 -56.94
CA ALA A 83 -34.05 -60.49 -57.32
C ALA A 83 -34.12 -60.91 -58.80
N PRO A 84 -35.21 -61.56 -59.26
CA PRO A 84 -35.38 -61.91 -60.68
C PRO A 84 -35.35 -60.68 -61.61
N VAL A 85 -34.85 -60.86 -62.83
CA VAL A 85 -34.88 -59.82 -63.88
C VAL A 85 -36.30 -59.29 -64.09
N GLY A 86 -36.48 -57.97 -64.01
CA GLY A 86 -37.78 -57.29 -64.11
C GLY A 86 -38.39 -56.85 -62.79
N SER A 87 -37.79 -57.21 -61.65
CA SER A 87 -38.22 -56.77 -60.33
C SER A 87 -37.90 -55.29 -60.06
N GLN A 88 -38.61 -54.65 -59.13
CA GLN A 88 -38.26 -53.35 -58.55
C GLN A 88 -38.01 -53.52 -57.05
N VAL A 89 -36.94 -52.91 -56.54
CA VAL A 89 -36.60 -52.92 -55.10
C VAL A 89 -36.72 -51.50 -54.56
N THR A 90 -37.43 -51.37 -53.44
CA THR A 90 -37.55 -50.11 -52.70
C THR A 90 -37.05 -50.32 -51.28
N LEU A 91 -36.08 -49.51 -50.85
CA LEU A 91 -35.65 -49.44 -49.46
C LEU A 91 -36.64 -48.55 -48.70
N ASN A 92 -37.53 -49.17 -47.93
CA ASN A 92 -38.64 -48.50 -47.25
C ASN A 92 -38.16 -47.72 -46.02
N LEU A 93 -37.26 -48.32 -45.24
CA LEU A 93 -36.77 -47.75 -43.98
C LEU A 93 -35.35 -48.23 -43.68
N VAL A 94 -34.50 -47.34 -43.20
CA VAL A 94 -33.30 -47.69 -42.43
C VAL A 94 -33.50 -47.14 -41.02
N GLU A 95 -33.35 -48.01 -40.01
CA GLU A 95 -33.42 -47.65 -38.60
C GLU A 95 -32.04 -47.80 -37.98
N VAL A 96 -31.58 -46.76 -37.29
CA VAL A 96 -30.29 -46.72 -36.62
C VAL A 96 -30.53 -46.34 -35.16
N ALA A 97 -30.17 -47.24 -34.25
CA ALA A 97 -30.46 -47.09 -32.83
C ALA A 97 -29.21 -47.31 -31.99
N GLU A 98 -28.91 -46.37 -31.10
CA GLU A 98 -27.82 -46.51 -30.15
C GLU A 98 -28.22 -47.39 -28.96
N TYR A 99 -27.37 -48.33 -28.56
CA TYR A 99 -27.61 -49.17 -27.38
C TYR A 99 -27.62 -48.39 -26.06
N ALA A 100 -27.05 -47.19 -26.03
CA ALA A 100 -27.04 -46.30 -24.87
C ALA A 100 -28.39 -45.59 -24.61
N GLY A 101 -29.41 -45.80 -25.45
CA GLY A 101 -30.78 -45.39 -25.14
C GLY A 101 -31.29 -44.12 -25.84
N HIS A 102 -30.60 -43.65 -26.88
CA HIS A 102 -31.11 -42.57 -27.74
C HIS A 102 -32.33 -42.99 -28.55
N GLN A 103 -33.13 -42.01 -28.99
CA GLN A 103 -34.23 -42.28 -29.92
C GLN A 103 -33.66 -42.82 -31.24
N SER A 104 -34.23 -43.92 -31.71
CA SER A 104 -33.93 -44.50 -33.02
C SER A 104 -34.15 -43.47 -34.12
N GLU A 105 -33.14 -43.24 -34.95
CA GLU A 105 -33.30 -42.43 -36.15
C GLU A 105 -33.79 -43.31 -37.30
N SER A 106 -34.74 -42.81 -38.09
CA SER A 106 -35.40 -43.58 -39.14
C SER A 106 -35.48 -42.80 -40.44
N TRP A 107 -35.01 -43.39 -41.54
CA TRP A 107 -34.87 -42.69 -42.82
C TRP A 107 -35.45 -43.52 -43.98
N THR A 108 -36.03 -42.84 -44.97
CA THR A 108 -36.44 -43.43 -46.25
C THR A 108 -35.36 -43.13 -47.29
N ALA A 109 -34.77 -44.14 -47.94
CA ALA A 109 -33.58 -43.96 -48.79
C ALA A 109 -33.87 -43.34 -50.17
N PHE A 110 -32.83 -42.81 -50.83
CA PHE A 110 -32.94 -42.01 -52.06
C PHE A 110 -32.18 -42.56 -53.29
N GLN A 111 -31.30 -43.57 -53.17
CA GLN A 111 -30.49 -44.06 -54.31
C GLN A 111 -30.48 -45.59 -54.42
N THR A 112 -30.86 -46.09 -55.59
CA THR A 112 -30.80 -47.51 -55.98
C THR A 112 -29.99 -47.66 -57.25
N TYR A 113 -28.92 -48.45 -57.21
CA TYR A 113 -28.14 -48.85 -58.38
C TYR A 113 -28.47 -50.28 -58.78
N THR A 114 -28.44 -50.57 -60.08
CA THR A 114 -28.82 -51.87 -60.64
C THR A 114 -27.65 -52.48 -61.41
N TYR A 115 -27.31 -53.73 -61.09
CA TYR A 115 -26.22 -54.49 -61.72
C TYR A 115 -26.80 -55.72 -62.43
N GLU A 116 -26.65 -55.76 -63.75
CA GLU A 116 -27.16 -56.85 -64.61
C GLU A 116 -26.08 -57.88 -64.99
N ASP A 117 -24.79 -57.53 -64.84
CA ASP A 117 -23.65 -58.42 -65.11
C ASP A 117 -22.99 -58.87 -63.79
N PRO A 118 -22.97 -60.17 -63.46
CA PRO A 118 -22.30 -60.70 -62.27
C PRO A 118 -20.81 -60.32 -62.17
N GLY A 119 -20.14 -60.03 -63.29
CA GLY A 119 -18.73 -59.62 -63.32
C GLY A 119 -18.46 -58.20 -62.85
N THR A 120 -19.50 -57.36 -62.68
CA THR A 120 -19.38 -55.96 -62.25
C THR A 120 -19.92 -55.71 -60.86
N ALA A 121 -20.29 -56.76 -60.13
CA ALA A 121 -20.84 -56.68 -58.78
C ALA A 121 -19.82 -56.13 -57.76
N PRO A 122 -20.25 -55.33 -56.76
CA PRO A 122 -19.39 -54.86 -55.69
C PRO A 122 -18.77 -56.03 -54.87
N PRO A 123 -17.55 -55.87 -54.30
CA PRO A 123 -16.79 -56.95 -53.66
C PRO A 123 -17.45 -57.69 -52.49
N CYS A 124 -18.56 -57.16 -51.96
CA CYS A 124 -19.26 -57.68 -50.78
C CYS A 124 -20.75 -57.92 -51.03
N ALA A 125 -21.18 -57.79 -52.29
CA ALA A 125 -22.51 -58.13 -52.71
C ALA A 125 -22.69 -59.68 -52.75
N PRO A 126 -23.89 -60.19 -52.44
CA PRO A 126 -24.23 -61.59 -52.67
C PRO A 126 -24.08 -61.98 -54.15
N VAL A 127 -23.63 -63.21 -54.40
CA VAL A 127 -23.46 -63.75 -55.75
C VAL A 127 -24.83 -63.88 -56.45
N PHE A 128 -24.91 -63.51 -57.72
CA PHE A 128 -26.11 -63.66 -58.56
C PHE A 128 -25.78 -64.27 -59.94
N GLY A 129 -26.76 -64.97 -60.53
CA GLY A 129 -26.58 -65.74 -61.76
C GLY A 129 -27.46 -65.28 -62.93
N GLN A 130 -27.44 -66.04 -64.04
CA GLN A 130 -28.31 -65.77 -65.19
C GLN A 130 -29.80 -65.80 -64.80
N GLY A 131 -30.51 -64.69 -65.05
CA GLY A 131 -31.93 -64.53 -64.70
C GLY A 131 -32.18 -63.75 -63.41
N GLU A 132 -31.12 -63.36 -62.70
CA GLU A 132 -31.15 -62.51 -61.50
C GLU A 132 -30.50 -61.14 -61.77
N VAL A 133 -30.85 -60.12 -60.99
CA VAL A 133 -30.30 -58.76 -60.99
C VAL A 133 -29.97 -58.38 -59.54
N LEU A 134 -28.86 -57.67 -59.33
CA LEU A 134 -28.47 -57.12 -58.03
C LEU A 134 -28.85 -55.65 -57.94
N PHE A 135 -29.58 -55.29 -56.89
CA PHE A 135 -29.87 -53.92 -56.49
C PHE A 135 -28.96 -53.53 -55.32
N ASP A 136 -28.39 -52.34 -55.38
CA ASP A 136 -27.62 -51.71 -54.29
C ASP A 136 -28.38 -50.46 -53.85
N CYS A 137 -29.05 -50.55 -52.70
CA CYS A 137 -29.69 -49.42 -52.06
C CYS A 137 -28.72 -48.85 -51.01
N CYS A 138 -28.27 -47.61 -51.21
CA CYS A 138 -27.30 -46.97 -50.32
C CYS A 138 -27.98 -45.90 -49.46
N TYR A 139 -27.60 -45.85 -48.17
CA TYR A 139 -27.88 -44.76 -47.26
C TYR A 139 -26.58 -44.31 -46.59
N GLU A 140 -26.24 -43.03 -46.75
CA GLU A 140 -25.05 -42.42 -46.15
C GLU A 140 -25.34 -42.05 -44.70
N LEU A 141 -24.61 -42.63 -43.74
CA LEU A 141 -24.54 -42.14 -42.36
C LEU A 141 -23.51 -41.02 -42.32
N TRP A 142 -23.97 -39.79 -42.21
CA TRP A 142 -23.10 -38.63 -42.14
C TRP A 142 -22.47 -38.52 -40.75
N ALA A 143 -21.13 -38.40 -40.73
CA ALA A 143 -20.31 -38.23 -39.53
C ALA A 143 -20.50 -36.89 -38.79
N THR A 144 -21.52 -36.10 -39.15
CA THR A 144 -21.73 -34.81 -38.50
C THR A 144 -22.12 -35.03 -37.03
N ASP A 145 -22.19 -33.97 -36.23
CA ASP A 145 -22.34 -33.95 -34.77
C ASP A 145 -23.45 -34.81 -34.13
N ALA A 146 -24.21 -35.59 -34.92
CA ALA A 146 -25.39 -36.36 -34.58
C ALA A 146 -25.13 -37.76 -34.00
N HIS A 147 -23.93 -38.36 -34.14
CA HIS A 147 -23.71 -39.76 -33.69
C HIS A 147 -22.65 -39.89 -32.60
N HIS A 148 -23.04 -40.46 -31.46
CA HIS A 148 -22.21 -40.73 -30.29
C HIS A 148 -21.32 -41.98 -30.45
N ASN A 149 -20.20 -42.01 -29.74
CA ASN A 149 -19.33 -43.17 -29.63
C ASN A 149 -20.01 -44.25 -28.81
N GLY A 150 -20.04 -45.47 -29.34
CA GLY A 150 -20.73 -46.57 -28.70
C GLY A 150 -21.15 -47.65 -29.66
N LEU A 151 -21.94 -48.59 -29.15
CA LEU A 151 -22.53 -49.66 -29.94
C LEU A 151 -23.87 -49.20 -30.51
N TRP A 152 -24.07 -49.44 -31.81
CA TRP A 152 -25.25 -49.06 -32.56
C TRP A 152 -25.82 -50.27 -33.30
N ALA A 153 -27.15 -50.34 -33.39
CA ALA A 153 -27.89 -51.33 -34.14
C ALA A 153 -28.41 -50.68 -35.44
N VAL A 154 -28.12 -51.30 -36.60
CA VAL A 154 -28.64 -50.87 -37.91
C VAL A 154 -29.57 -51.93 -38.48
N ALA A 155 -30.81 -51.58 -38.75
CA ALA A 155 -31.81 -52.44 -39.38
C ALA A 155 -32.38 -51.80 -40.64
N ALA A 156 -32.92 -52.62 -41.55
CA ALA A 156 -33.52 -52.13 -42.78
C ALA A 156 -34.81 -52.86 -43.14
N VAL A 157 -35.82 -52.11 -43.59
CA VAL A 157 -37.06 -52.62 -44.18
C VAL A 157 -37.06 -52.30 -45.67
N TYR A 158 -37.32 -53.29 -46.50
CA TYR A 158 -37.38 -53.10 -47.95
C TYR A 158 -38.50 -53.91 -48.59
N SER A 159 -38.94 -53.46 -49.77
CA SER A 159 -39.94 -54.16 -50.56
C SER A 159 -39.39 -54.55 -51.93
N VAL A 160 -39.82 -55.72 -52.42
CA VAL A 160 -39.50 -56.23 -53.76
C VAL A 160 -40.78 -56.51 -54.52
N GLU A 161 -40.99 -55.80 -55.61
CA GLU A 161 -42.08 -56.03 -56.57
C GLU A 161 -41.53 -56.87 -57.73
N VAL A 162 -42.00 -58.11 -57.89
CA VAL A 162 -41.54 -59.03 -58.95
C VAL A 162 -42.43 -58.94 -60.19
N ASP A 163 -43.72 -58.63 -59.98
CA ASP A 163 -44.72 -58.30 -60.99
C ASP A 163 -45.87 -57.50 -60.34
N ALA A 164 -46.83 -57.03 -61.16
CA ALA A 164 -47.94 -56.18 -60.72
C ALA A 164 -48.89 -56.80 -59.66
N MET A 165 -48.72 -58.08 -59.27
CA MET A 165 -49.51 -58.75 -58.23
C MET A 165 -48.67 -59.27 -57.05
N HIS A 166 -47.34 -59.20 -57.09
CA HIS A 166 -46.46 -59.75 -56.05
C HIS A 166 -45.46 -58.72 -55.51
N VAL A 167 -45.82 -58.10 -54.39
CA VAL A 167 -44.95 -57.23 -53.58
C VAL A 167 -44.63 -57.93 -52.26
N TYR A 168 -43.35 -58.11 -51.95
CA TYR A 168 -42.88 -58.70 -50.71
C TYR A 168 -42.19 -57.63 -49.86
N GLU A 169 -42.73 -57.34 -48.67
CA GLU A 169 -42.06 -56.51 -47.67
C GLU A 169 -41.23 -57.39 -46.74
N ASN A 170 -39.97 -57.02 -46.54
CA ASN A 170 -38.97 -57.80 -45.83
C ASN A 170 -38.25 -56.91 -44.82
N LEU A 171 -37.90 -57.50 -43.68
CA LEU A 171 -37.08 -56.88 -42.64
C LEU A 171 -35.74 -57.63 -42.59
N ILE A 172 -34.65 -56.88 -42.48
CA ILE A 172 -33.36 -57.42 -42.07
C ILE A 172 -33.16 -57.10 -40.59
N GLU A 173 -32.89 -58.13 -39.79
CA GLU A 173 -32.56 -57.99 -38.36
C GLU A 173 -31.34 -57.09 -38.18
N ALA A 174 -31.30 -56.38 -37.05
CA ALA A 174 -30.26 -55.42 -36.78
C ALA A 174 -28.86 -56.04 -36.80
N ILE A 175 -27.90 -55.29 -37.36
CA ILE A 175 -26.47 -55.56 -37.24
C ILE A 175 -25.84 -54.56 -36.29
N ASP A 176 -25.00 -55.04 -35.39
CA ASP A 176 -24.27 -54.18 -34.46
C ASP A 176 -23.02 -53.61 -35.14
N ILE A 177 -22.92 -52.28 -35.14
CA ILE A 177 -21.74 -51.50 -35.48
C ILE A 177 -21.24 -50.75 -34.26
N GLU A 178 -19.96 -50.41 -34.25
CA GLU A 178 -19.35 -49.58 -33.20
C GLU A 178 -18.87 -48.28 -33.86
N LEU A 179 -19.33 -47.13 -33.34
CA LEU A 179 -18.85 -45.83 -33.78
C LEU A 179 -17.77 -45.36 -32.78
N ASP A 180 -16.64 -44.88 -33.31
CA ASP A 180 -15.52 -44.37 -32.50
C ASP A 180 -14.95 -43.06 -33.09
N ASN A 181 -15.67 -41.96 -32.84
CA ASN A 181 -15.28 -40.61 -33.26
C ASN A 181 -14.19 -40.03 -32.35
N LEU A 182 -13.62 -38.90 -32.78
CA LEU A 182 -12.63 -38.16 -32.00
C LEU A 182 -13.23 -37.67 -30.67
N ILE A 183 -12.62 -38.07 -29.55
CA ILE A 183 -12.91 -37.56 -28.22
C ILE A 183 -11.62 -37.01 -27.59
N LEU A 184 -11.72 -35.82 -26.99
CA LEU A 184 -10.67 -35.16 -26.22
C LEU A 184 -10.91 -35.36 -24.72
N MET A 185 -10.13 -36.19 -24.05
CA MET A 185 -10.23 -36.41 -22.60
C MET A 185 -9.13 -35.66 -21.86
N VAL A 186 -9.50 -34.63 -21.10
CA VAL A 186 -8.59 -34.02 -20.11
C VAL A 186 -8.66 -34.89 -18.87
N ALA A 187 -7.50 -35.31 -18.35
CA ALA A 187 -7.48 -36.04 -17.08
C ALA A 187 -7.82 -35.04 -15.97
N GLU A 188 -8.75 -35.41 -15.08
CA GLU A 188 -9.32 -34.49 -14.09
C GLU A 188 -8.62 -34.52 -12.73
N ASP A 189 -7.64 -35.42 -12.57
CA ASP A 189 -6.82 -35.56 -11.37
C ASP A 189 -5.43 -34.93 -11.56
N ASP A 190 -4.82 -34.49 -10.45
CA ASP A 190 -3.47 -33.92 -10.36
C ASP A 190 -2.47 -34.86 -11.07
N PRO A 191 -1.84 -34.43 -12.19
CA PRO A 191 -1.21 -33.12 -12.34
C PRO A 191 -1.96 -32.05 -13.16
N HIS A 192 -3.24 -32.25 -13.54
CA HIS A 192 -3.92 -31.32 -14.45
C HIS A 192 -4.93 -30.44 -13.72
N PRO A 193 -4.59 -29.16 -13.44
CA PRO A 193 -5.51 -28.28 -12.73
C PRO A 193 -6.63 -27.81 -13.67
N PRO A 194 -7.83 -27.50 -13.14
CA PRO A 194 -8.92 -26.91 -13.92
C PRO A 194 -8.61 -25.46 -14.36
N LEU A 195 -7.62 -24.81 -13.73
CA LEU A 195 -7.08 -23.50 -14.07
C LEU A 195 -5.55 -23.57 -14.12
N LEU A 196 -4.92 -22.88 -15.06
CA LEU A 196 -3.49 -22.62 -14.99
C LEU A 196 -3.22 -21.51 -13.98
N LYS A 197 -2.10 -21.63 -13.25
CA LYS A 197 -1.67 -20.65 -12.26
C LYS A 197 -0.32 -20.09 -12.68
N TRP A 198 -0.27 -18.79 -12.91
CA TRP A 198 0.93 -18.09 -13.34
C TRP A 198 1.37 -17.06 -12.30
N LEU A 199 2.56 -17.25 -11.75
CA LEU A 199 3.32 -16.30 -10.95
C LEU A 199 4.67 -16.05 -11.64
N GLU A 200 5.06 -14.78 -11.74
CA GLU A 200 6.29 -14.36 -12.40
C GLU A 200 7.56 -14.87 -11.69
N ASP A 201 7.48 -15.13 -10.38
CA ASP A 201 8.60 -15.55 -9.53
C ASP A 201 9.01 -17.02 -9.70
N GLY A 202 8.28 -17.80 -10.49
CA GLY A 202 8.56 -19.23 -10.67
C GLY A 202 8.24 -20.10 -9.45
N SER A 203 7.37 -19.63 -8.54
CA SER A 203 6.94 -20.35 -7.33
C SER A 203 6.56 -21.82 -7.61
N PRO A 204 6.82 -22.76 -6.67
CA PRO A 204 6.45 -24.17 -6.83
C PRO A 204 4.94 -24.42 -7.00
N ASP A 205 4.09 -23.44 -6.71
CA ASP A 205 2.65 -23.50 -6.93
C ASP A 205 2.22 -23.08 -8.36
N ASN A 206 3.18 -22.72 -9.23
CA ASN A 206 2.94 -22.55 -10.66
C ASN A 206 2.48 -23.86 -11.29
N LYS A 207 1.18 -23.96 -11.55
CA LYS A 207 0.60 -25.04 -12.33
C LYS A 207 0.35 -24.55 -13.76
N THR A 208 1.39 -24.59 -14.59
CA THR A 208 1.35 -24.10 -15.98
C THR A 208 1.32 -25.22 -17.02
N GLU A 209 1.22 -26.48 -16.59
CA GLU A 209 1.13 -27.64 -17.47
C GLU A 209 -0.32 -28.05 -17.72
N ILE A 210 -0.67 -28.18 -19.01
CA ILE A 210 -1.89 -28.83 -19.47
C ILE A 210 -1.49 -30.21 -20.00
N ALA A 211 -2.21 -31.26 -19.59
CA ALA A 211 -2.20 -32.49 -20.36
C ALA A 211 -3.58 -33.09 -20.57
N PHE A 212 -3.70 -33.77 -21.71
CA PHE A 212 -4.92 -34.37 -22.18
C PHE A 212 -4.59 -35.58 -23.05
N THR A 213 -5.58 -36.41 -23.30
CA THR A 213 -5.50 -37.56 -24.19
C THR A 213 -6.50 -37.40 -25.32
N LEU A 214 -6.13 -37.91 -26.49
CA LEU A 214 -7.00 -37.98 -27.66
C LEU A 214 -7.34 -39.45 -27.88
N HIS A 215 -8.63 -39.74 -28.06
CA HIS A 215 -9.10 -41.06 -28.43
C HIS A 215 -9.81 -40.98 -29.78
N SER A 216 -9.36 -41.79 -30.72
CA SER A 216 -10.03 -42.01 -32.00
C SER A 216 -9.50 -43.28 -32.65
N ALA A 217 -10.37 -44.06 -33.29
CA ALA A 217 -9.98 -45.15 -34.18
C ALA A 217 -9.27 -44.68 -35.47
N ASN A 218 -9.31 -43.38 -35.78
CA ASN A 218 -8.79 -42.83 -37.02
C ASN A 218 -7.27 -42.63 -36.97
N THR A 219 -6.56 -43.00 -38.05
CA THR A 219 -5.11 -42.72 -38.20
C THR A 219 -4.80 -41.31 -38.71
N ILE A 220 -5.82 -40.44 -38.78
CA ILE A 220 -5.68 -39.07 -39.28
C ILE A 220 -4.96 -38.24 -38.21
N PRO A 221 -3.93 -37.46 -38.58
CA PRO A 221 -3.32 -36.51 -37.66
C PRO A 221 -4.35 -35.47 -37.18
N VAL A 222 -4.54 -35.37 -35.86
CA VAL A 222 -5.40 -34.38 -35.21
C VAL A 222 -4.54 -33.22 -34.76
N THR A 223 -5.03 -31.98 -34.91
CA THR A 223 -4.33 -30.77 -34.49
C THR A 223 -5.01 -30.18 -33.25
N PRO A 224 -4.41 -30.33 -32.06
CA PRO A 224 -4.87 -29.63 -30.86
C PRO A 224 -4.58 -28.13 -30.94
N THR A 225 -5.55 -27.33 -30.54
CA THR A 225 -5.42 -25.89 -30.33
C THR A 225 -5.80 -25.56 -28.89
N ILE A 226 -4.86 -25.01 -28.14
CA ILE A 226 -5.06 -24.56 -26.76
C ILE A 226 -5.26 -23.05 -26.76
N ARG A 227 -6.29 -22.57 -26.06
CA ARG A 227 -6.58 -21.15 -25.90
C ARG A 227 -6.64 -20.81 -24.41
N LEU A 228 -5.86 -19.83 -23.99
CA LEU A 228 -5.83 -19.35 -22.61
C LEU A 228 -6.60 -18.05 -22.48
N TYR A 229 -7.34 -17.92 -21.39
CA TYR A 229 -8.14 -16.75 -21.06
C TYR A 229 -7.86 -16.34 -19.62
N PRO A 230 -7.80 -15.04 -19.31
CA PRO A 230 -7.82 -14.61 -17.92
C PRO A 230 -9.10 -15.13 -17.25
N LEU A 231 -9.00 -15.46 -15.95
CA LEU A 231 -10.15 -15.93 -15.18
C LEU A 231 -11.28 -14.88 -15.19
N VAL A 232 -10.93 -13.63 -14.91
CA VAL A 232 -11.82 -12.48 -15.03
C VAL A 232 -11.89 -12.06 -16.49
N ARG A 233 -13.07 -12.27 -17.11
CA ARG A 233 -13.27 -11.94 -18.52
C ARG A 233 -14.74 -11.69 -18.83
N SER A 234 -14.99 -10.89 -19.87
CA SER A 234 -16.29 -10.87 -20.55
C SER A 234 -16.41 -12.04 -21.53
N GLY A 235 -17.63 -12.37 -21.96
CA GLY A 235 -17.87 -13.41 -22.98
C GLY A 235 -17.26 -13.12 -24.36
N ALA A 236 -16.90 -11.87 -24.67
CA ALA A 236 -16.29 -11.47 -25.95
C ALA A 236 -14.74 -11.43 -25.90
N THR A 237 -14.14 -11.74 -24.74
CA THR A 237 -12.70 -11.64 -24.51
C THR A 237 -11.94 -12.58 -25.43
N GLN A 238 -10.96 -12.05 -26.15
CA GLN A 238 -10.05 -12.87 -26.96
C GLN A 238 -9.07 -13.62 -26.06
N PRO A 239 -8.60 -14.81 -26.48
CA PRO A 239 -7.58 -15.52 -25.72
C PRO A 239 -6.28 -14.71 -25.66
N VAL A 240 -5.60 -14.72 -24.50
CA VAL A 240 -4.28 -14.08 -24.34
C VAL A 240 -3.18 -14.89 -25.01
N ARG A 241 -3.41 -16.20 -25.19
CA ARG A 241 -2.48 -17.12 -25.84
C ARG A 241 -3.27 -18.15 -26.65
N THR A 242 -2.90 -18.31 -27.91
CA THR A 242 -3.41 -19.39 -28.77
C THR A 242 -2.25 -20.25 -29.24
N HIS A 243 -2.17 -21.47 -28.73
CA HIS A 243 -1.13 -22.42 -29.10
C HIS A 243 -1.69 -23.54 -29.98
N VAL A 244 -1.26 -23.56 -31.24
CA VAL A 244 -1.53 -24.66 -32.19
C VAL A 244 -0.41 -25.68 -32.08
N MET A 245 -0.74 -26.89 -31.63
CA MET A 245 0.22 -27.97 -31.47
C MET A 245 0.53 -28.64 -32.82
N SER A 246 1.66 -29.35 -32.89
CA SER A 246 1.94 -30.20 -34.04
C SER A 246 0.90 -31.33 -34.16
N PRO A 247 0.49 -31.74 -35.38
CA PRO A 247 -0.50 -32.80 -35.53
C PRO A 247 -0.06 -34.11 -34.86
N VAL A 248 -0.97 -34.72 -34.12
CA VAL A 248 -0.76 -35.96 -33.36
C VAL A 248 -1.54 -37.09 -34.02
N THR A 249 -0.89 -38.22 -34.30
CA THR A 249 -1.54 -39.41 -34.87
C THR A 249 -2.09 -40.33 -33.77
N SER A 250 -3.40 -40.56 -33.77
CA SER A 250 -4.10 -41.62 -33.03
C SER A 250 -3.87 -42.98 -33.76
N PRO A 251 -3.72 -44.15 -33.09
CA PRO A 251 -4.44 -44.59 -31.90
C PRO A 251 -3.49 -45.00 -30.78
N THR A 252 -3.14 -44.08 -29.90
CA THR A 252 -2.59 -44.46 -28.59
C THR A 252 -2.95 -43.37 -27.58
N PRO A 253 -3.53 -43.72 -26.41
CA PRO A 253 -3.96 -42.79 -25.36
C PRO A 253 -2.77 -42.17 -24.60
N ALA A 254 -1.66 -41.89 -25.29
CA ALA A 254 -0.51 -41.25 -24.68
C ALA A 254 -0.89 -39.80 -24.32
N PRO A 255 -0.56 -39.33 -23.10
CA PRO A 255 -0.83 -37.96 -22.72
C PRO A 255 -0.04 -37.00 -23.62
N VAL A 256 -0.76 -36.06 -24.20
CA VAL A 256 -0.23 -34.89 -24.88
C VAL A 256 -0.07 -33.81 -23.82
N THR A 257 1.15 -33.30 -23.63
CA THR A 257 1.46 -32.25 -22.65
C THR A 257 1.83 -30.95 -23.35
N TRP A 258 1.44 -29.83 -22.75
CA TRP A 258 1.91 -28.50 -23.11
C TRP A 258 2.17 -27.71 -21.84
N VAL A 259 3.35 -27.11 -21.76
CA VAL A 259 3.76 -26.24 -20.65
C VAL A 259 3.74 -24.81 -21.15
N TRP A 260 2.97 -23.97 -20.48
CA TRP A 260 2.92 -22.55 -20.74
C TRP A 260 4.05 -21.83 -20.00
N ASP A 261 4.69 -20.89 -20.70
CA ASP A 261 5.80 -20.07 -20.22
C ASP A 261 5.34 -18.71 -19.67
N GLY A 262 4.04 -18.52 -19.47
CA GLY A 262 3.47 -17.27 -18.95
C GLY A 262 3.41 -16.13 -19.96
N LYS A 263 3.60 -16.42 -21.25
CA LYS A 263 3.62 -15.39 -22.31
C LYS A 263 2.39 -15.40 -23.19
N ASP A 264 2.03 -14.22 -23.69
CA ASP A 264 1.00 -14.02 -24.71
C ASP A 264 1.49 -14.42 -26.12
N ASP A 265 0.66 -14.21 -27.15
CA ASP A 265 1.03 -14.47 -28.55
C ASP A 265 2.13 -13.51 -29.08
N GLY A 266 2.32 -12.35 -28.43
CA GLY A 266 3.36 -11.36 -28.73
C GLY A 266 4.72 -11.65 -28.07
N GLY A 267 4.78 -12.66 -27.20
CA GLY A 267 5.98 -13.02 -26.44
C GLY A 267 6.23 -12.16 -25.20
N GLN A 268 5.25 -11.37 -24.77
CA GLN A 268 5.29 -10.61 -23.51
C GLN A 268 4.73 -11.45 -22.36
N PHE A 269 5.25 -11.26 -21.16
CA PHE A 269 4.68 -11.89 -19.97
C PHE A 269 3.30 -11.28 -19.68
N VAL A 270 2.35 -12.14 -19.33
CA VAL A 270 1.02 -11.70 -18.88
C VAL A 270 1.01 -11.48 -17.36
N ASN A 271 0.00 -10.77 -16.87
CA ASN A 271 -0.16 -10.50 -15.45
C ASN A 271 -0.23 -11.82 -14.64
N PRO A 272 0.37 -11.87 -13.44
CA PRO A 272 0.18 -12.99 -12.52
C PRO A 272 -1.30 -13.22 -12.23
N GLY A 273 -1.70 -14.48 -12.11
CA GLY A 273 -3.10 -14.83 -11.86
C GLY A 273 -3.49 -16.24 -12.31
N PRO A 274 -4.75 -16.62 -12.06
CA PRO A 274 -5.35 -17.82 -12.62
C PRO A 274 -5.84 -17.60 -14.06
N TYR A 275 -5.64 -18.60 -14.91
CA TYR A 275 -6.04 -18.61 -16.31
C TYR A 275 -6.91 -19.82 -16.62
N ALA A 276 -8.10 -19.56 -17.17
CA ALA A 276 -8.95 -20.58 -17.74
C ALA A 276 -8.40 -21.01 -19.10
N PHE A 277 -8.64 -22.26 -19.49
CA PHE A 277 -8.18 -22.76 -20.78
C PHE A 277 -9.23 -23.62 -21.48
N ALA A 278 -9.30 -23.44 -22.80
CA ALA A 278 -10.05 -24.28 -23.70
C ALA A 278 -9.08 -25.10 -24.56
N ILE A 279 -9.47 -26.33 -24.86
CA ILE A 279 -8.76 -27.19 -25.81
C ILE A 279 -9.76 -27.58 -26.88
N GLU A 280 -9.36 -27.36 -28.13
CA GLU A 280 -10.04 -27.83 -29.32
C GLU A 280 -9.14 -28.86 -30.00
N ALA A 281 -9.67 -30.02 -30.34
CA ALA A 281 -9.00 -31.01 -31.16
C ALA A 281 -9.77 -31.16 -32.45
N ALA A 282 -9.16 -30.77 -33.58
CA ALA A 282 -9.80 -30.83 -34.88
C ALA A 282 -8.86 -31.44 -35.93
N TRP A 283 -9.43 -32.03 -36.97
CA TRP A 283 -8.73 -32.32 -38.22
C TRP A 283 -9.57 -31.85 -39.41
N GLU A 284 -8.89 -31.35 -40.43
CA GLU A 284 -9.51 -30.91 -41.68
C GLU A 284 -9.01 -31.80 -42.83
N PHE A 285 -9.93 -32.39 -43.60
CA PHE A 285 -9.60 -33.11 -44.82
C PHE A 285 -10.51 -32.70 -45.98
N GLY A 286 -9.97 -31.90 -46.91
CA GLY A 286 -10.61 -31.63 -48.20
C GLY A 286 -12.05 -31.12 -48.07
N ALA A 287 -12.99 -31.83 -48.70
CA ALA A 287 -14.42 -31.50 -48.72
C ALA A 287 -15.26 -32.24 -47.66
N CYS A 288 -14.65 -33.06 -46.79
CA CYS A 288 -15.35 -33.72 -45.70
C CYS A 288 -15.60 -32.72 -44.55
N PRO A 289 -16.72 -32.86 -43.81
CA PRO A 289 -16.91 -32.11 -42.57
C PRO A 289 -15.75 -32.40 -41.60
N ALA A 290 -15.14 -31.35 -41.05
CA ALA A 290 -14.11 -31.49 -40.03
C ALA A 290 -14.70 -32.22 -38.81
N ALA A 291 -14.02 -33.26 -38.29
CA ALA A 291 -14.37 -33.78 -36.97
C ALA A 291 -13.62 -32.99 -35.92
N PHE A 292 -14.36 -32.52 -34.91
CA PHE A 292 -13.83 -31.74 -33.79
C PHE A 292 -14.41 -32.24 -32.47
N ASP A 293 -13.63 -32.03 -31.40
CA ASP A 293 -14.08 -32.12 -30.01
C ASP A 293 -13.43 -31.04 -29.14
N TRP A 294 -14.08 -30.69 -28.03
CA TRP A 294 -13.64 -29.67 -27.08
C TRP A 294 -13.60 -30.16 -25.64
N LYS A 295 -12.73 -29.56 -24.84
CA LYS A 295 -12.75 -29.68 -23.36
C LYS A 295 -14.09 -29.18 -22.81
N THR A 296 -14.51 -28.01 -23.29
CA THR A 296 -15.62 -27.26 -22.72
C THR A 296 -16.95 -27.66 -23.33
N SER A 297 -18.03 -27.53 -22.55
CA SER A 297 -19.38 -27.76 -23.04
C SER A 297 -19.74 -26.79 -24.18
N ARG A 298 -20.50 -27.28 -25.15
CA ARG A 298 -21.16 -26.46 -26.18
C ARG A 298 -22.55 -25.97 -25.77
N TYR A 299 -23.08 -26.53 -24.69
CA TYR A 299 -24.41 -26.24 -24.18
C TYR A 299 -24.33 -25.29 -23.00
N LEU A 300 -23.53 -25.62 -21.98
CA LEU A 300 -23.41 -24.80 -20.80
C LEU A 300 -22.32 -23.74 -20.96
N SER A 301 -22.68 -22.48 -20.74
CA SER A 301 -21.75 -21.35 -20.68
C SER A 301 -21.86 -20.61 -19.34
N LEU A 302 -20.73 -20.10 -18.88
CA LEU A 302 -20.59 -19.33 -17.65
C LEU A 302 -20.10 -17.93 -18.01
N TYR A 303 -20.73 -16.89 -17.45
CA TYR A 303 -20.39 -15.49 -17.71
C TYR A 303 -20.39 -14.66 -16.43
N LEU A 304 -19.66 -13.55 -16.44
CA LEU A 304 -19.84 -12.48 -15.47
C LEU A 304 -21.10 -11.68 -15.80
N PRO A 305 -21.87 -11.23 -14.78
CA PRO A 305 -22.94 -10.28 -15.01
C PRO A 305 -22.39 -8.93 -15.46
N GLN A 306 -23.25 -8.09 -16.01
CA GLN A 306 -22.90 -6.72 -16.37
C GLN A 306 -23.33 -5.75 -15.26
N ASP A 307 -22.53 -4.72 -15.03
CA ASP A 307 -22.83 -3.60 -14.15
C ASP A 307 -23.85 -2.62 -14.78
N LEU A 308 -24.12 -1.50 -14.08
CA LEU A 308 -25.05 -0.48 -14.58
C LEU A 308 -24.55 0.25 -15.85
N ALA A 309 -23.25 0.19 -16.14
CA ALA A 309 -22.64 0.75 -17.34
C ALA A 309 -22.62 -0.25 -18.51
N GLY A 310 -22.96 -1.53 -18.27
CA GLY A 310 -22.91 -2.61 -19.26
C GLY A 310 -21.55 -3.31 -19.34
N GLU A 311 -20.62 -2.98 -18.43
CA GLU A 311 -19.30 -3.60 -18.32
C GLU A 311 -19.37 -4.85 -17.42
N PRO A 312 -18.48 -5.84 -17.58
CA PRO A 312 -18.47 -7.02 -16.70
C PRO A 312 -18.26 -6.62 -15.23
N ASP A 313 -19.09 -7.14 -14.33
CA ASP A 313 -18.94 -7.02 -12.87
C ASP A 313 -17.76 -7.91 -12.43
N THR A 314 -16.58 -7.33 -12.41
CA THR A 314 -15.31 -8.05 -12.20
C THR A 314 -14.93 -8.16 -10.73
N GLU A 315 -15.54 -7.37 -9.84
CA GLU A 315 -15.21 -7.33 -8.43
C GLU A 315 -16.22 -8.11 -7.58
N VAL A 316 -15.72 -8.84 -6.59
CA VAL A 316 -16.59 -9.46 -5.59
C VAL A 316 -17.11 -8.40 -4.61
N GLU A 317 -18.35 -8.53 -4.16
CA GLU A 317 -18.93 -7.60 -3.17
C GLU A 317 -18.62 -8.09 -1.74
N TYR A 318 -17.92 -7.28 -0.94
CA TYR A 318 -17.73 -7.55 0.49
C TYR A 318 -19.00 -7.23 1.28
N LEU A 319 -19.48 -8.20 2.05
CA LEU A 319 -20.73 -8.11 2.83
C LEU A 319 -20.51 -7.79 4.31
N GLY A 320 -19.32 -8.09 4.85
CA GLY A 320 -18.98 -7.87 6.25
C GLY A 320 -18.31 -9.07 6.91
N TYR A 321 -18.10 -8.95 8.23
CA TYR A 321 -17.49 -9.97 9.07
C TYR A 321 -18.51 -10.54 10.07
N ALA A 322 -18.63 -11.87 10.14
CA ALA A 322 -19.51 -12.56 11.09
C ALA A 322 -18.99 -13.95 11.44
N ASN A 323 -19.14 -14.35 12.72
CA ASN A 323 -18.79 -15.70 13.20
C ASN A 323 -17.35 -16.14 12.90
N GLY A 324 -16.39 -15.21 12.90
CA GLY A 324 -14.98 -15.52 12.58
C GLY A 324 -14.65 -15.56 11.08
N LYS A 325 -15.59 -15.16 10.22
CA LYS A 325 -15.46 -15.26 8.77
C LYS A 325 -15.75 -13.94 8.05
N GLN A 326 -15.00 -13.70 6.99
CA GLN A 326 -15.28 -12.67 5.99
C GLN A 326 -16.32 -13.17 5.00
N GLN A 327 -17.35 -12.36 4.72
CA GLN A 327 -18.45 -12.73 3.84
C GLN A 327 -18.37 -11.94 2.53
N PHE A 328 -18.47 -12.64 1.41
CA PHE A 328 -18.40 -12.09 0.06
C PHE A 328 -19.57 -12.56 -0.78
N LYS A 329 -20.07 -11.74 -1.70
CA LYS A 329 -21.07 -12.13 -2.69
C LYS A 329 -20.42 -12.26 -4.05
N VAL A 330 -20.38 -13.49 -4.56
CA VAL A 330 -19.89 -13.82 -5.89
C VAL A 330 -21.08 -13.89 -6.84
N LYS A 331 -20.96 -13.27 -8.01
CA LYS A 331 -22.03 -13.23 -9.01
C LYS A 331 -21.59 -13.84 -10.33
N TYR A 332 -22.48 -14.60 -10.96
CA TYR A 332 -22.25 -15.21 -12.27
C TYR A 332 -23.57 -15.52 -12.97
N LEU A 333 -23.51 -15.68 -14.28
CA LEU A 333 -24.62 -16.10 -15.14
C LEU A 333 -24.34 -17.50 -15.67
N LEU A 334 -25.36 -18.36 -15.64
CA LEU A 334 -25.35 -19.65 -16.34
C LEU A 334 -26.33 -19.61 -17.51
N THR A 335 -25.82 -19.91 -18.69
CA THR A 335 -26.61 -19.95 -19.93
C THR A 335 -26.58 -21.33 -20.54
N ASP A 336 -27.75 -21.80 -20.98
CA ASP A 336 -27.89 -23.07 -21.67
C ASP A 336 -28.98 -23.00 -22.77
N PRO A 337 -28.65 -23.30 -24.04
CA PRO A 337 -29.60 -23.20 -25.16
C PRO A 337 -30.85 -24.07 -25.06
N GLN A 338 -30.82 -25.12 -24.22
CA GLN A 338 -31.93 -26.06 -24.02
C GLN A 338 -32.61 -25.87 -22.65
N ASN A 339 -32.15 -24.90 -21.86
CA ASN A 339 -32.58 -24.63 -20.49
C ASN A 339 -32.34 -25.82 -19.54
N THR A 340 -31.25 -26.54 -19.75
CA THR A 340 -30.83 -27.60 -18.83
C THR A 340 -29.86 -27.01 -17.80
N SER A 341 -30.16 -27.23 -16.53
CA SER A 341 -29.31 -26.76 -15.42
C SER A 341 -28.01 -27.55 -15.34
N ALA A 342 -26.99 -26.96 -14.72
CA ALA A 342 -25.70 -27.63 -14.52
C ALA A 342 -25.82 -28.83 -13.56
N SER A 343 -25.12 -29.91 -13.86
CA SER A 343 -25.13 -31.16 -13.07
C SER A 343 -24.35 -31.01 -11.75
N GLU A 344 -23.30 -30.18 -11.76
CA GLU A 344 -22.48 -29.79 -10.62
C GLU A 344 -21.93 -28.38 -10.80
N GLY A 345 -21.46 -27.80 -9.69
CA GLY A 345 -20.73 -26.55 -9.71
C GLY A 345 -20.09 -26.26 -8.36
N ARG A 346 -19.07 -25.42 -8.35
CA ARG A 346 -18.35 -25.03 -7.13
C ARG A 346 -17.70 -23.66 -7.29
N ILE A 347 -17.35 -23.05 -6.16
CA ILE A 347 -16.52 -21.85 -6.10
C ILE A 347 -15.21 -22.22 -5.39
N GLU A 348 -14.09 -21.84 -5.98
CA GLU A 348 -12.78 -21.87 -5.33
C GLU A 348 -12.27 -20.44 -5.15
N VAL A 349 -11.61 -20.18 -4.02
CA VAL A 349 -10.96 -18.88 -3.77
C VAL A 349 -9.47 -19.06 -3.60
N TYR A 350 -8.70 -18.23 -4.29
CA TYR A 350 -7.25 -18.23 -4.25
C TYR A 350 -6.73 -16.91 -3.65
N ARG A 351 -5.64 -17.03 -2.89
CA ARG A 351 -4.85 -15.90 -2.38
C ARG A 351 -4.09 -15.19 -3.51
N PRO A 352 -3.46 -14.03 -3.22
CA PRO A 352 -2.51 -13.39 -4.12
C PRO A 352 -1.35 -14.29 -4.56
N ASP A 353 -0.91 -15.21 -3.69
CA ASP A 353 0.10 -16.24 -4.01
C ASP A 353 -0.46 -17.47 -4.76
N LEU A 354 -1.73 -17.40 -5.21
CA LEU A 354 -2.49 -18.46 -5.88
C LEU A 354 -2.71 -19.74 -5.06
N THR A 355 -2.46 -19.72 -3.74
CA THR A 355 -2.83 -20.81 -2.83
C THR A 355 -4.34 -20.84 -2.65
N GLY A 356 -4.95 -22.02 -2.75
CA GLY A 356 -6.39 -22.20 -2.53
C GLY A 356 -6.75 -22.11 -1.05
N ILE A 357 -7.74 -21.28 -0.71
CA ILE A 357 -8.21 -21.05 0.67
C ILE A 357 -9.67 -21.42 0.89
N TYR A 358 -10.44 -21.62 -0.17
CA TYR A 358 -11.84 -22.00 -0.11
C TYR A 358 -12.19 -22.93 -1.27
N ASN A 359 -13.04 -23.91 -1.01
CA ASN A 359 -13.65 -24.78 -2.02
C ASN A 359 -15.07 -25.17 -1.53
N GLY A 360 -16.09 -24.60 -2.15
CA GLY A 360 -17.49 -24.81 -1.77
C GLY A 360 -18.34 -25.24 -2.95
N GLN A 361 -19.14 -26.30 -2.77
CA GLN A 361 -20.09 -26.78 -3.79
C GLN A 361 -21.28 -25.83 -3.90
N LEU A 362 -21.73 -25.57 -5.13
CA LEU A 362 -22.94 -24.80 -5.41
C LEU A 362 -24.18 -25.62 -5.09
N ALA A 363 -25.19 -24.99 -4.48
CA ALA A 363 -26.45 -25.66 -4.23
C ALA A 363 -27.22 -25.88 -5.54
N ALA A 364 -28.26 -26.72 -5.50
CA ALA A 364 -29.09 -26.98 -6.69
C ALA A 364 -29.80 -25.74 -7.23
N ALA A 365 -30.08 -24.75 -6.38
CA ALA A 365 -30.66 -23.47 -6.79
C ALA A 365 -29.64 -22.54 -7.47
N ASP A 366 -28.36 -22.66 -7.13
CA ASP A 366 -27.28 -21.78 -7.61
C ASP A 366 -26.64 -22.29 -8.91
N ARG A 367 -27.25 -23.30 -9.53
CA ARG A 367 -26.73 -23.97 -10.73
C ARG A 367 -27.77 -24.10 -11.84
N THR A 368 -28.89 -23.36 -11.73
CA THR A 368 -29.91 -23.31 -12.77
C THR A 368 -29.42 -22.50 -13.98
N ALA A 369 -29.81 -22.91 -15.19
CA ALA A 369 -29.42 -22.25 -16.42
C ALA A 369 -30.61 -22.18 -17.39
N ASP A 370 -30.64 -21.14 -18.22
CA ASP A 370 -31.63 -20.94 -19.28
C ASP A 370 -30.98 -20.25 -20.50
N LEU A 371 -31.74 -20.09 -21.58
CA LEU A 371 -31.25 -19.48 -22.81
C LEU A 371 -30.86 -18.00 -22.63
N GLU A 372 -31.49 -17.27 -21.70
CA GLU A 372 -31.28 -15.84 -21.49
C GLU A 372 -30.09 -15.57 -20.54
N GLY A 373 -29.69 -16.55 -19.75
CA GLY A 373 -28.72 -16.45 -18.68
C GLY A 373 -29.39 -16.22 -17.32
N THR A 374 -29.31 -17.23 -16.43
CA THR A 374 -29.81 -17.08 -15.06
C THR A 374 -28.73 -16.46 -14.17
N LEU A 375 -29.03 -15.33 -13.53
CA LEU A 375 -28.12 -14.66 -12.57
C LEU A 375 -28.15 -15.37 -11.21
N HIS A 376 -26.96 -15.69 -10.71
CA HIS A 376 -26.73 -16.23 -9.38
C HIS A 376 -25.93 -15.27 -8.53
N GLU A 377 -26.30 -15.17 -7.25
CA GLU A 377 -25.60 -14.38 -6.24
C GLU A 377 -25.33 -15.28 -5.01
N VAL A 378 -24.10 -15.78 -4.91
CA VAL A 378 -23.73 -16.77 -3.90
C VAL A 378 -22.89 -16.13 -2.82
N THR A 379 -23.27 -16.32 -1.56
CA THR A 379 -22.47 -15.87 -0.42
C THR A 379 -21.37 -16.89 -0.11
N VAL A 380 -20.12 -16.44 -0.16
CA VAL A 380 -18.94 -17.21 0.21
C VAL A 380 -18.44 -16.70 1.56
N GLU A 381 -18.25 -17.61 2.51
CA GLU A 381 -17.71 -17.29 3.84
C GLU A 381 -16.31 -17.88 3.98
N ILE A 382 -15.32 -17.02 4.17
CA ILE A 382 -13.91 -17.39 4.29
C ILE A 382 -13.46 -17.18 5.72
N ASP A 383 -12.79 -18.17 6.33
CA ASP A 383 -12.22 -18.01 7.67
C ASP A 383 -11.24 -16.83 7.67
N ASN A 384 -11.34 -15.93 8.65
CA ASN A 384 -10.52 -14.72 8.66
C ASN A 384 -9.01 -15.02 8.66
N SER A 385 -8.60 -16.08 9.37
CA SER A 385 -7.21 -16.55 9.38
C SER A 385 -6.69 -16.98 8.00
N ALA A 386 -7.56 -17.15 7.00
CA ALA A 386 -7.16 -17.46 5.64
C ALA A 386 -6.90 -16.21 4.80
N MET A 387 -7.36 -15.02 5.20
CA MET A 387 -7.21 -13.75 4.50
C MET A 387 -6.22 -12.82 5.20
N THR A 388 -4.93 -13.11 5.03
CA THR A 388 -3.84 -12.45 5.77
C THR A 388 -2.85 -11.73 4.87
N GLN A 389 -3.07 -11.72 3.56
CA GLN A 389 -2.16 -11.15 2.57
C GLN A 389 -2.85 -10.01 1.83
N ALA A 390 -2.15 -8.91 1.63
CA ALA A 390 -2.62 -7.86 0.72
C ALA A 390 -2.31 -8.24 -0.74
N GLY A 391 -3.11 -7.74 -1.66
CA GLY A 391 -3.11 -8.08 -3.09
C GLY A 391 -4.44 -8.64 -3.57
N THR A 392 -4.44 -9.18 -4.79
CA THR A 392 -5.64 -9.67 -5.47
C THR A 392 -6.00 -11.09 -5.03
N TYR A 393 -7.20 -11.27 -4.49
CA TYR A 393 -7.81 -12.59 -4.29
C TYR A 393 -8.72 -12.92 -5.46
N TYR A 394 -8.74 -14.19 -5.88
CA TYR A 394 -9.49 -14.64 -7.05
C TYR A 394 -10.60 -15.59 -6.66
N PHE A 395 -11.84 -15.30 -7.06
CA PHE A 395 -13.04 -16.10 -6.81
C PHE A 395 -13.44 -16.81 -8.11
N ALA A 396 -12.96 -18.04 -8.29
CA ALA A 396 -13.22 -18.84 -9.49
C ALA A 396 -14.50 -19.66 -9.36
N VAL A 397 -15.35 -19.58 -10.39
CA VAL A 397 -16.61 -20.32 -10.50
C VAL A 397 -16.46 -21.42 -11.55
N PHE A 398 -16.90 -22.62 -11.17
CA PHE A 398 -16.87 -23.82 -11.99
C PHE A 398 -18.29 -24.39 -12.09
N ALA A 399 -18.65 -24.87 -13.28
CA ALA A 399 -19.91 -25.58 -13.51
C ALA A 399 -19.71 -26.67 -14.56
N ARG A 400 -20.46 -27.77 -14.45
CA ARG A 400 -20.52 -28.79 -15.50
C ARG A 400 -21.90 -28.88 -16.10
N ASP A 401 -21.94 -29.13 -17.39
CA ASP A 401 -23.18 -29.39 -18.10
C ASP A 401 -23.89 -30.66 -17.60
N ASP A 402 -25.14 -30.83 -18.02
CA ASP A 402 -25.95 -32.03 -17.80
C ASP A 402 -26.49 -32.57 -19.13
N HIS A 403 -25.71 -32.38 -20.20
CA HIS A 403 -25.99 -32.84 -21.56
C HIS A 403 -25.10 -34.02 -21.95
N GLY A 404 -24.75 -34.85 -20.96
CA GLY A 404 -23.87 -35.99 -21.19
C GLY A 404 -24.43 -36.92 -22.27
N ASP A 405 -25.75 -37.08 -22.31
CA ASP A 405 -26.46 -37.84 -23.34
C ASP A 405 -26.30 -37.23 -24.75
N GLN A 406 -26.09 -35.93 -24.91
CA GLN A 406 -25.92 -35.30 -26.23
C GLN A 406 -24.45 -35.10 -26.64
N GLU A 407 -23.52 -35.57 -25.81
CA GLU A 407 -22.09 -35.46 -26.04
C GLU A 407 -21.57 -36.73 -26.74
N LYS A 408 -20.63 -36.56 -27.68
CA LYS A 408 -20.09 -37.67 -28.48
C LYS A 408 -19.55 -38.81 -27.63
N GLY A 409 -19.04 -38.55 -26.43
CA GLY A 409 -18.50 -39.54 -25.51
C GLY A 409 -19.36 -39.88 -24.31
N HIS A 410 -20.66 -39.52 -24.28
CA HIS A 410 -21.56 -39.76 -23.14
C HIS A 410 -21.07 -39.19 -21.80
N ARG A 411 -20.45 -38.02 -21.83
CA ARG A 411 -19.79 -37.42 -20.68
C ARG A 411 -20.24 -35.98 -20.46
N THR A 412 -20.27 -35.57 -19.20
CA THR A 412 -20.48 -34.17 -18.86
C THR A 412 -19.18 -33.40 -19.02
N LYS A 413 -19.27 -32.20 -19.58
CA LYS A 413 -18.15 -31.30 -19.81
C LYS A 413 -18.26 -30.05 -18.94
N PRO A 414 -17.12 -29.50 -18.49
CA PRO A 414 -17.12 -28.22 -17.79
C PRO A 414 -17.51 -27.08 -18.73
N ALA A 415 -18.21 -26.06 -18.20
CA ALA A 415 -18.21 -24.74 -18.80
C ALA A 415 -16.81 -24.12 -18.65
N LEU A 416 -16.45 -23.18 -19.52
CA LEU A 416 -15.20 -22.43 -19.36
C LEU A 416 -15.28 -21.56 -18.10
N GLU A 417 -14.37 -21.79 -17.16
CA GLU A 417 -14.36 -21.23 -15.81
C GLU A 417 -14.28 -19.71 -15.84
N VAL A 418 -15.08 -18.96 -15.06
CA VAL A 418 -14.96 -17.49 -14.92
C VAL A 418 -14.68 -17.16 -13.47
N GLY A 419 -14.26 -15.94 -13.16
CA GLY A 419 -14.20 -15.49 -11.78
C GLY A 419 -14.29 -13.99 -11.62
N GLN A 420 -14.30 -13.58 -10.37
CA GLN A 420 -14.22 -12.19 -9.92
C GLN A 420 -12.98 -12.02 -9.04
N GLU A 421 -12.55 -10.77 -8.84
CA GLU A 421 -11.37 -10.41 -8.08
C GLU A 421 -11.73 -9.57 -6.85
N LEU A 422 -10.81 -9.55 -5.88
CA LEU A 422 -10.84 -8.66 -4.73
C LEU A 422 -9.43 -8.12 -4.46
N ASP A 423 -9.23 -6.84 -4.71
CA ASP A 423 -8.00 -6.18 -4.34
C ASP A 423 -8.05 -5.71 -2.89
N VAL A 424 -7.21 -6.31 -2.04
CA VAL A 424 -7.01 -5.87 -0.67
C VAL A 424 -5.74 -5.03 -0.61
N LEU A 425 -5.90 -3.71 -0.49
CA LEU A 425 -4.79 -2.75 -0.53
C LEU A 425 -4.79 -1.85 0.70
N VAL A 426 -3.59 -1.45 1.14
CA VAL A 426 -3.46 -0.32 2.08
C VAL A 426 -3.75 0.96 1.30
N LYS A 427 -4.78 1.70 1.70
CA LYS A 427 -5.20 2.96 1.07
C LYS A 427 -4.37 4.14 1.55
N SER A 428 -4.19 4.26 2.86
CA SER A 428 -3.49 5.39 3.47
C SER A 428 -2.84 4.98 4.78
N VAL A 429 -1.80 5.71 5.17
CA VAL A 429 -1.23 5.69 6.52
C VAL A 429 -1.10 7.13 6.97
N THR A 430 -1.62 7.45 8.15
CA THR A 430 -1.70 8.83 8.64
C THR A 430 -1.29 8.94 10.10
N TRP A 431 -0.87 10.14 10.49
CA TRP A 431 -0.62 10.49 11.88
C TRP A 431 -1.91 10.96 12.56
N GLN A 432 -2.06 10.59 13.81
CA GLN A 432 -3.18 11.01 14.66
C GLN A 432 -2.65 11.62 15.96
N THR A 433 -3.18 12.78 16.36
CA THR A 433 -2.91 13.36 17.68
C THR A 433 -3.52 12.47 18.76
N LEU A 434 -2.75 12.12 19.80
CA LEU A 434 -3.23 11.33 20.92
C LEU A 434 -3.64 12.19 22.11
N GLY A 435 -4.76 11.84 22.75
CA GLY A 435 -5.23 12.45 23.98
C GLY A 435 -5.33 13.99 23.90
N ASP A 436 -4.72 14.65 24.88
CA ASP A 436 -4.59 16.11 24.99
C ASP A 436 -3.22 16.62 24.52
N ASN A 437 -2.51 15.85 23.68
CA ASN A 437 -1.25 16.31 23.12
C ASN A 437 -1.46 17.58 22.27
N THR A 438 -0.40 18.38 22.06
CA THR A 438 -0.48 19.52 21.14
C THR A 438 -0.88 18.98 19.75
N PRO A 439 -1.93 19.52 19.11
CA PRO A 439 -2.37 19.04 17.81
C PRO A 439 -1.22 19.04 16.79
N LEU A 440 -1.11 17.95 16.05
CA LEU A 440 -0.18 17.88 14.92
C LEU A 440 -0.62 18.89 13.86
N ASP A 441 0.28 19.79 13.47
CA ASP A 441 0.05 20.80 12.46
C ASP A 441 1.12 20.75 11.37
N GLN A 442 0.89 21.48 10.28
CA GLN A 442 1.81 21.55 9.15
C GLN A 442 3.17 22.06 9.61
N ASN A 443 4.23 21.38 9.19
CA ASN A 443 5.59 21.83 9.48
C ASN A 443 5.85 23.14 8.70
N PRO A 444 6.13 24.28 9.37
CA PRO A 444 6.39 25.54 8.66
C PRO A 444 7.78 25.57 7.99
N GLY A 445 8.57 24.51 8.14
CA GLY A 445 9.97 24.48 7.73
C GLY A 445 10.86 25.28 8.67
N ASN A 446 12.15 25.32 8.32
CA ASN A 446 13.18 25.92 9.16
C ASN A 446 13.95 27.07 8.48
N ASP A 447 13.43 27.58 7.35
CA ASP A 447 14.04 28.70 6.63
C ASP A 447 13.58 30.06 7.23
N PRO A 448 14.48 30.82 7.89
CA PRO A 448 14.15 32.11 8.47
C PRO A 448 13.85 33.18 7.42
N GLN A 449 14.18 32.95 6.15
CA GLN A 449 13.91 33.88 5.04
C GLN A 449 12.53 33.65 4.42
N GLY A 450 11.83 32.58 4.81
CA GLY A 450 10.49 32.24 4.33
C GLY A 450 10.44 31.96 2.83
N GLN A 451 11.54 31.52 2.22
CA GLN A 451 11.65 31.26 0.78
C GLN A 451 11.18 29.86 0.37
N ASP A 452 10.64 29.08 1.32
CA ASP A 452 10.28 27.67 1.15
C ASP A 452 11.40 26.89 0.44
N ASN A 453 12.52 26.74 1.16
CA ASN A 453 13.66 25.95 0.70
C ASN A 453 13.38 24.43 0.72
N GLY A 454 12.11 23.99 0.69
CA GLY A 454 11.68 22.59 0.69
C GLY A 454 11.69 21.88 2.05
N THR A 455 11.84 22.61 3.15
CA THR A 455 11.83 22.04 4.52
C THR A 455 10.45 22.09 5.19
N ALA A 456 9.49 22.79 4.58
CA ALA A 456 8.09 22.86 5.02
C ALA A 456 7.28 21.64 4.57
N ILE A 457 7.74 20.44 4.96
CA ILE A 457 7.15 19.17 4.54
C ILE A 457 6.49 18.44 5.71
N GLY A 458 5.35 17.82 5.43
CA GLY A 458 4.65 16.97 6.40
C GLY A 458 4.13 17.72 7.63
N LEU A 459 4.20 17.06 8.78
CA LEU A 459 3.68 17.56 10.07
C LEU A 459 4.82 17.74 11.07
N ARG A 460 4.53 18.44 12.18
CA ARG A 460 5.44 18.52 13.33
C ARG A 460 4.81 18.07 14.63
N ILE A 461 5.65 17.67 15.59
CA ILE A 461 5.29 17.31 16.97
C ILE A 461 6.17 18.04 17.99
N PHE A 462 5.61 18.35 19.16
CA PHE A 462 6.32 18.87 20.33
C PHE A 462 6.38 17.83 21.47
N PRO A 463 7.43 16.99 21.54
CA PRO A 463 7.54 15.89 22.50
C PRO A 463 7.86 16.29 23.95
N GLY A 464 8.00 17.58 24.23
CA GLY A 464 8.25 18.12 25.57
C GLY A 464 6.98 18.20 26.42
N LYS A 465 7.17 18.33 27.74
CA LYS A 465 6.10 18.66 28.68
C LYS A 465 5.39 19.95 28.25
N GLN A 466 4.09 20.00 28.50
CA GLN A 466 3.29 21.21 28.25
C GLN A 466 3.48 22.26 29.35
N THR A 467 3.73 21.81 30.58
CA THR A 467 4.04 22.67 31.73
C THR A 467 5.18 22.05 32.55
N PRO A 468 5.84 22.79 33.47
CA PRO A 468 6.91 22.23 34.30
C PRO A 468 6.45 21.02 35.14
N THR A 469 5.16 20.96 35.47
CA THR A 469 4.55 19.92 36.31
C THR A 469 3.65 18.95 35.53
N ASP A 470 3.77 18.91 34.19
CA ASP A 470 2.99 18.03 33.31
C ASP A 470 2.98 16.58 33.85
N PRO A 471 1.81 16.03 34.20
CA PRO A 471 1.71 14.73 34.87
C PRO A 471 1.90 13.55 33.91
N VAL A 472 1.91 13.77 32.59
CA VAL A 472 1.97 12.72 31.55
C VAL A 472 3.00 13.03 30.45
N PRO A 473 4.28 13.28 30.81
CA PRO A 473 5.33 13.64 29.84
C PRO A 473 5.54 12.60 28.74
N GLU A 474 5.32 11.32 29.03
CA GLU A 474 5.45 10.22 28.07
C GLU A 474 4.44 10.33 26.93
N LEU A 475 3.20 10.76 27.19
CA LEU A 475 2.17 10.92 26.18
C LEU A 475 2.54 12.02 25.16
N ARG A 476 3.31 13.04 25.59
CA ARG A 476 3.71 14.16 24.72
C ARG A 476 4.59 13.69 23.57
N ARG A 477 5.34 12.62 23.78
CA ARG A 477 6.21 11.98 22.78
C ARG A 477 5.48 10.98 21.88
N GLN A 478 4.19 10.75 22.10
CA GLN A 478 3.45 9.69 21.42
C GLN A 478 2.49 10.27 20.37
N VAL A 479 2.43 9.60 19.23
CA VAL A 479 1.47 9.83 18.14
C VAL A 479 0.80 8.52 17.75
N GLY A 480 -0.45 8.62 17.31
CA GLY A 480 -1.16 7.50 16.70
C GLY A 480 -0.71 7.35 15.26
N VAL A 481 -0.56 6.11 14.80
CA VAL A 481 -0.40 5.75 13.40
C VAL A 481 -1.65 4.98 13.00
N VAL A 482 -2.35 5.45 11.97
CA VAL A 482 -3.59 4.85 11.49
C VAL A 482 -3.41 4.45 10.03
N ALA A 483 -3.56 3.16 9.73
CA ALA A 483 -3.62 2.64 8.37
C ALA A 483 -5.05 2.23 8.01
N GLU A 484 -5.50 2.63 6.82
CA GLU A 484 -6.78 2.24 6.24
C GLU A 484 -6.55 1.21 5.13
N ILE A 485 -7.35 0.15 5.08
CA ILE A 485 -7.40 -0.77 3.93
C ILE A 485 -8.69 -0.63 3.13
N ALA A 486 -8.68 -1.09 1.88
CA ALA A 486 -9.91 -1.41 1.15
C ALA A 486 -9.84 -2.76 0.46
N PRO A 487 -10.97 -3.50 0.43
CA PRO A 487 -12.20 -3.25 1.21
C PRO A 487 -11.96 -3.33 2.73
N PRO A 488 -12.88 -2.84 3.59
CA PRO A 488 -12.69 -2.80 5.04
C PRO A 488 -12.86 -4.20 5.67
N LEU A 489 -11.84 -5.04 5.53
CA LEU A 489 -11.79 -6.34 6.19
C LEU A 489 -11.48 -6.15 7.68
N GLU A 490 -12.28 -6.75 8.55
CA GLU A 490 -12.06 -6.74 10.00
C GLU A 490 -11.00 -7.77 10.40
N HIS A 491 -10.16 -7.49 11.41
CA HIS A 491 -9.09 -8.39 11.86
C HIS A 491 -8.06 -8.76 10.77
N PHE A 492 -7.83 -7.86 9.81
CA PHE A 492 -6.78 -8.03 8.79
C PHE A 492 -5.44 -7.57 9.38
N PRO A 493 -4.40 -8.43 9.36
CA PRO A 493 -3.12 -8.09 9.95
C PRO A 493 -2.33 -7.11 9.07
N LEU A 494 -1.89 -6.00 9.65
CA LEU A 494 -0.95 -5.06 9.04
C LEU A 494 0.36 -5.02 9.82
N LYS A 495 1.46 -4.93 9.08
CA LYS A 495 2.80 -4.70 9.63
C LYS A 495 3.17 -3.25 9.43
N PHE A 496 3.75 -2.66 10.48
CA PHE A 496 4.23 -1.29 10.48
C PHE A 496 5.74 -1.26 10.72
N CYS A 497 6.44 -0.38 10.02
CA CYS A 497 7.85 -0.11 10.25
C CYS A 497 8.10 1.39 10.23
N SER A 498 8.78 1.90 11.26
CA SER A 498 9.25 3.27 11.31
C SER A 498 10.61 3.39 10.64
N TYR A 499 10.74 4.41 9.80
CA TYR A 499 11.98 4.83 9.19
C TYR A 499 12.33 6.20 9.72
N ASP A 500 13.58 6.32 10.15
CA ASP A 500 14.24 7.59 10.24
C ASP A 500 14.53 8.05 8.83
N VAL A 501 14.11 9.26 8.48
CA VAL A 501 14.37 9.86 7.18
C VAL A 501 15.18 11.12 7.40
N ASP A 502 15.98 11.47 6.41
CA ASP A 502 17.03 12.46 6.60
C ASP A 502 16.48 13.90 6.72
N ASP A 503 17.32 14.81 7.22
CA ASP A 503 17.00 16.20 7.52
C ASP A 503 16.99 17.06 6.25
N PRO A 504 15.81 17.46 5.73
CA PRO A 504 15.69 18.11 4.42
C PRO A 504 16.37 19.50 4.36
N SER A 505 16.92 20.01 5.47
CA SER A 505 17.51 21.33 5.54
C SER A 505 18.98 21.44 5.16
N SER A 506 19.73 20.33 5.10
CA SER A 506 21.13 20.32 4.68
C SER A 506 21.56 18.90 4.30
N ASN A 507 22.51 18.76 3.36
CA ASN A 507 23.21 17.51 3.05
C ASN A 507 24.71 17.59 3.40
N THR A 508 25.05 18.55 4.26
CA THR A 508 26.46 18.91 4.52
C THR A 508 26.73 19.12 6.00
N ALA A 509 27.92 18.63 6.39
CA ALA A 509 28.40 18.75 7.76
C ALA A 509 28.57 20.23 8.11
N PRO A 510 28.20 20.65 9.33
CA PRO A 510 27.88 19.80 10.49
C PRO A 510 26.38 19.56 10.76
N VAL A 511 25.47 20.20 10.01
CA VAL A 511 24.01 20.08 10.24
C VAL A 511 23.50 18.71 9.85
N ASP A 512 24.08 18.13 8.81
CA ASP A 512 23.82 16.76 8.43
C ASP A 512 25.14 16.13 7.95
N LEU A 513 25.36 14.84 8.22
CA LEU A 513 26.54 14.12 7.78
C LEU A 513 26.11 12.92 6.94
N GLU A 514 25.88 13.17 5.66
CA GLU A 514 25.69 12.13 4.65
C GLU A 514 26.79 11.07 4.68
N GLN A 515 26.44 9.83 5.04
CA GLN A 515 27.28 8.69 4.71
C GLN A 515 27.14 8.38 3.22
N THR A 516 28.10 8.86 2.43
CA THR A 516 28.24 8.58 0.99
C THR A 516 28.36 7.09 0.61
N GLN A 517 28.38 6.15 1.57
CA GLN A 517 28.48 4.71 1.29
C GLN A 517 27.11 4.03 1.28
N TRP A 518 26.72 3.60 0.09
CA TRP A 518 25.50 2.88 -0.22
C TRP A 518 25.71 1.37 -0.35
N PRO A 519 24.75 0.52 0.06
CA PRO A 519 23.52 0.85 0.81
C PRO A 519 23.79 1.06 2.30
N GLN A 520 23.11 2.02 2.92
CA GLN A 520 23.11 2.11 4.39
C GLN A 520 22.37 0.88 4.96
N THR A 521 23.01 0.21 5.90
CA THR A 521 22.47 -0.99 6.59
C THR A 521 21.81 -0.66 7.92
N GLU A 522 21.94 0.59 8.39
CA GLU A 522 21.34 1.08 9.62
C GLU A 522 20.45 2.28 9.23
N ASN A 523 19.14 2.14 9.42
CA ASN A 523 18.12 3.16 9.15
C ASN A 523 18.13 4.28 10.22
N ASP A 524 19.32 4.74 10.62
CA ASP A 524 19.52 5.62 11.79
C ASP A 524 20.43 6.81 11.37
N ASP A 525 19.86 7.84 10.74
CA ASP A 525 20.55 9.09 10.37
C ASP A 525 20.48 10.15 11.49
N ASN A 526 19.55 10.01 12.45
CA ASN A 526 19.46 10.90 13.59
C ASN A 526 20.78 10.97 14.38
N ARG A 527 21.16 12.20 14.72
CA ARG A 527 22.42 12.53 15.41
C ARG A 527 22.56 11.74 16.72
N SER A 528 23.66 11.01 16.84
CA SER A 528 23.93 10.18 18.02
C SER A 528 24.44 10.99 19.21
N GLN A 529 23.58 11.22 20.20
CA GLN A 529 23.98 11.75 21.51
C GLN A 529 24.02 10.64 22.58
N PRO A 530 25.04 10.60 23.47
CA PRO A 530 25.08 9.66 24.58
C PRO A 530 23.86 9.83 25.50
N GLY A 531 23.07 8.77 25.67
CA GLY A 531 21.94 8.74 26.61
C GLY A 531 20.56 9.04 25.99
N PHE A 532 20.49 9.35 24.69
CA PHE A 532 19.22 9.55 23.97
C PHE A 532 19.00 8.45 22.93
N PRO A 533 17.74 8.02 22.71
CA PRO A 533 17.44 7.11 21.60
C PRO A 533 17.78 7.78 20.28
N LYS A 534 18.43 7.03 19.38
CA LYS A 534 18.68 7.46 18.00
C LYS A 534 17.46 7.29 17.08
N ARG A 535 16.38 6.69 17.58
CA ARG A 535 15.24 6.27 16.79
C ARG A 535 13.99 6.24 17.63
N GLY A 536 12.87 6.52 16.99
CA GLY A 536 11.55 6.25 17.56
C GLY A 536 11.28 4.75 17.68
N LYS A 537 10.19 4.42 18.36
CA LYS A 537 9.77 3.02 18.56
C LYS A 537 8.24 2.94 18.66
N PHE A 538 7.67 1.82 18.28
CA PHE A 538 6.29 1.51 18.62
C PHE A 538 6.18 1.17 20.11
N VAL A 539 5.18 1.72 20.79
CA VAL A 539 5.00 1.57 22.24
C VAL A 539 4.72 0.12 22.62
N ASP A 540 3.92 -0.58 21.82
CA ASP A 540 3.51 -1.96 22.10
C ASP A 540 4.66 -2.98 21.94
N SER A 541 5.50 -2.81 20.91
CA SER A 541 6.60 -3.73 20.63
C SER A 541 7.93 -3.31 21.27
N GLY A 542 8.09 -2.02 21.59
CA GLY A 542 9.38 -1.44 21.98
C GLY A 542 10.43 -1.44 20.86
N ALA A 543 10.02 -1.64 19.61
CA ALA A 543 10.89 -1.79 18.44
C ALA A 543 10.47 -0.86 17.28
N GLN A 544 11.28 -0.80 16.22
CA GLN A 544 10.96 -0.07 14.98
C GLN A 544 9.86 -0.73 14.15
N THR A 545 9.46 -1.96 14.48
CA THR A 545 8.39 -2.69 13.81
C THR A 545 7.32 -3.08 14.79
N THR A 546 6.07 -3.10 14.35
CA THR A 546 4.94 -3.64 15.10
C THR A 546 3.89 -4.21 14.16
N GLU A 547 2.90 -4.91 14.71
CA GLU A 547 1.74 -5.41 13.97
C GLU A 547 0.48 -4.88 14.64
N ALA A 548 -0.54 -4.59 13.84
CA ALA A 548 -1.87 -4.26 14.32
C ALA A 548 -2.92 -4.85 13.37
N GLU A 549 -4.06 -5.24 13.93
CA GLU A 549 -5.20 -5.70 13.18
C GLU A 549 -6.15 -4.54 12.87
N THR A 550 -6.82 -4.60 11.74
CA THR A 550 -7.89 -3.67 11.38
C THR A 550 -9.15 -3.89 12.21
N ASP A 551 -9.90 -2.82 12.45
CA ASP A 551 -11.25 -2.87 13.01
C ASP A 551 -12.31 -3.15 11.93
N ASN A 552 -13.59 -3.08 12.31
CA ASN A 552 -14.73 -3.35 11.43
C ASN A 552 -14.95 -2.31 10.31
N VAL A 553 -14.18 -1.23 10.28
CA VAL A 553 -14.16 -0.25 9.19
C VAL A 553 -12.82 -0.26 8.43
N GLY A 554 -11.97 -1.27 8.65
CA GLY A 554 -10.72 -1.45 7.93
C GLY A 554 -9.57 -0.58 8.45
N MET A 555 -9.64 -0.09 9.70
CA MET A 555 -8.62 0.77 10.29
C MET A 555 -7.75 0.00 11.28
N ALA A 556 -6.44 -0.05 11.05
CA ALA A 556 -5.48 -0.55 12.03
C ALA A 556 -4.78 0.64 12.70
N THR A 557 -4.77 0.66 14.04
CA THR A 557 -4.17 1.74 14.82
C THR A 557 -3.07 1.20 15.74
N THR A 558 -1.94 1.89 15.79
CA THR A 558 -0.86 1.65 16.75
C THR A 558 -0.27 2.97 17.26
N VAL A 559 0.55 2.92 18.31
CA VAL A 559 1.17 4.10 18.92
C VAL A 559 2.67 4.10 18.69
N PHE A 560 3.17 5.23 18.17
CA PHE A 560 4.59 5.46 17.93
C PHE A 560 5.12 6.54 18.89
N GLU A 561 6.25 6.27 19.53
CA GLU A 561 6.99 7.20 20.39
C GLU A 561 8.17 7.79 19.62
N VAL A 562 8.16 9.12 19.46
CA VAL A 562 9.27 9.88 18.85
C VAL A 562 10.39 10.15 19.85
N THR A 563 11.53 10.61 19.35
CA THR A 563 12.66 11.09 20.15
C THR A 563 12.40 12.48 20.74
N LEU A 564 13.38 13.03 21.47
CA LEU A 564 13.31 14.38 22.03
C LEU A 564 14.18 15.39 21.28
N GLN A 565 14.94 14.95 20.27
CA GLN A 565 15.90 15.78 19.56
C GLN A 565 15.21 16.58 18.44
N PRO A 566 15.33 17.91 18.42
CA PRO A 566 14.74 18.72 17.34
C PRO A 566 15.41 18.46 16.00
N GLY A 567 14.59 18.32 14.97
CA GLY A 567 15.00 18.03 13.60
C GLY A 567 14.99 16.54 13.24
N ASP A 568 14.78 15.63 14.19
CA ASP A 568 14.56 14.21 13.87
C ASP A 568 13.28 14.05 13.03
N ASN A 569 13.33 13.27 11.94
CA ASN A 569 12.22 13.11 11.01
C ASN A 569 11.81 11.64 10.88
N PHE A 570 10.51 11.39 11.06
CA PHE A 570 9.97 10.03 11.02
C PHE A 570 8.97 9.84 9.89
N ARG A 571 9.03 8.67 9.24
CA ARG A 571 7.95 8.12 8.42
C ARG A 571 7.61 6.72 8.90
N VAL A 572 6.32 6.40 8.93
CA VAL A 572 5.87 5.03 9.21
C VAL A 572 5.25 4.44 7.96
N VAL A 573 5.71 3.25 7.62
CA VAL A 573 5.27 2.48 6.47
C VAL A 573 4.39 1.32 6.96
N ALA A 574 3.27 1.07 6.28
CA ALA A 574 2.41 -0.07 6.54
C ALA A 574 2.25 -0.96 5.30
N THR A 575 2.14 -2.28 5.52
CA THR A 575 1.85 -3.28 4.48
C THR A 575 1.12 -4.49 5.06
N GLY A 576 0.31 -5.14 4.24
CA GLY A 576 -0.29 -6.45 4.52
C GLY A 576 0.45 -7.63 3.90
N LYS A 577 1.65 -7.42 3.32
CA LYS A 577 2.47 -8.49 2.73
C LYS A 577 3.70 -8.76 3.58
N ASP A 578 4.03 -10.05 3.75
CA ASP A 578 5.03 -10.48 4.73
C ASP A 578 6.46 -9.99 4.46
N ASN A 579 6.83 -9.80 3.19
CA ASN A 579 8.22 -9.50 2.78
C ASN A 579 8.42 -8.09 2.21
N ASP A 580 7.36 -7.30 2.03
CA ASP A 580 7.45 -6.00 1.34
C ASP A 580 8.30 -4.98 2.12
N LEU A 581 8.28 -5.03 3.45
CA LEU A 581 9.12 -4.15 4.27
C LEU A 581 10.62 -4.39 4.06
N ALA A 582 11.04 -5.59 3.64
CA ALA A 582 12.45 -5.89 3.43
C ALA A 582 13.04 -5.14 2.21
N ALA A 583 12.18 -4.73 1.27
CA ALA A 583 12.57 -3.93 0.12
C ALA A 583 12.55 -2.43 0.42
N VAL A 584 11.94 -1.97 1.53
CA VAL A 584 11.85 -0.54 1.84
C VAL A 584 13.13 -0.04 2.52
N ALA A 585 13.60 1.15 2.12
CA ALA A 585 14.73 1.82 2.77
C ALA A 585 14.57 3.34 2.76
N PRO A 586 15.17 4.07 3.72
CA PRO A 586 15.23 5.53 3.69
C PRO A 586 16.23 5.99 2.62
N LYS A 587 15.95 7.12 1.95
CA LYS A 587 16.86 7.73 0.96
C LYS A 587 17.88 8.62 1.68
N PRO A 588 19.19 8.30 1.67
CA PRO A 588 20.29 9.11 2.19
C PRO A 588 20.83 10.10 1.14
N ASP A 589 19.97 10.68 0.31
CA ASP A 589 20.31 11.84 -0.50
C ASP A 589 19.04 12.66 -0.59
N ASP A 590 18.95 13.62 0.30
CA ASP A 590 17.78 14.46 0.47
C ASP A 590 17.54 15.39 -0.71
N ARG A 591 18.32 15.34 -1.78
CA ARG A 591 18.03 16.14 -2.97
C ARG A 591 17.68 15.26 -4.15
N ASP A 592 16.67 15.66 -4.92
CA ASP A 592 16.52 15.07 -6.26
C ASP A 592 17.56 15.61 -7.23
N ALA A 593 17.52 15.09 -8.45
CA ALA A 593 18.27 15.59 -9.59
C ALA A 593 18.02 17.09 -9.89
N GLN A 594 16.97 17.71 -9.32
CA GLN A 594 16.66 19.15 -9.42
C GLN A 594 17.11 19.95 -8.19
N ASN A 595 17.68 19.29 -7.18
CA ASN A 595 18.21 19.85 -5.95
C ASN A 595 17.13 20.25 -4.90
N ASP A 596 15.91 19.72 -5.02
CA ASP A 596 14.79 19.93 -4.08
C ASP A 596 14.86 18.94 -2.89
N PRO A 597 14.59 19.37 -1.64
CA PRO A 597 14.66 18.50 -0.47
C PRO A 597 13.63 17.36 -0.42
N GLN A 598 14.03 16.21 0.13
CA GLN A 598 13.32 14.95 0.01
C GLN A 598 13.54 13.99 1.20
N ALA A 599 12.78 14.15 2.28
CA ALA A 599 12.72 13.17 3.37
C ALA A 599 11.86 11.94 2.98
N ARG A 600 12.47 10.98 2.25
CA ARG A 600 11.76 9.90 1.54
C ARG A 600 12.14 8.51 2.01
N VAL A 601 11.19 7.59 1.84
CA VAL A 601 11.49 6.15 1.76
C VAL A 601 11.44 5.74 0.28
N PHE A 602 12.02 4.60 -0.10
CA PHE A 602 11.98 4.04 -1.45
C PHE A 602 11.98 2.50 -1.43
N LEU A 603 11.59 1.89 -2.56
CA LEU A 603 11.63 0.44 -2.76
C LEU A 603 12.92 0.05 -3.49
N ARG A 604 13.71 -0.85 -2.90
CA ARG A 604 14.90 -1.46 -3.49
C ARG A 604 14.44 -2.48 -4.53
N GLU A 605 14.49 -2.14 -5.82
CA GLU A 605 14.44 -3.18 -6.85
C GLU A 605 15.73 -4.02 -6.80
N MET A 606 15.58 -5.35 -6.72
CA MET A 606 16.69 -6.29 -6.53
C MET A 606 17.44 -6.63 -7.83
N GLU A 607 17.02 -6.13 -9.00
CA GLU A 607 17.64 -6.50 -10.26
C GLU A 607 18.99 -5.78 -10.47
N GLY A 608 20.08 -6.50 -10.25
CA GLY A 608 21.44 -5.99 -10.45
C GLY A 608 22.01 -5.09 -9.34
N GLY A 609 21.30 -4.93 -8.22
CA GLY A 609 21.77 -4.15 -7.07
C GLY A 609 21.80 -2.64 -7.29
N GLN A 610 21.09 -2.14 -8.31
CA GLN A 610 20.84 -0.71 -8.51
C GLN A 610 19.39 -0.37 -8.09
N VAL A 611 19.23 0.76 -7.40
CA VAL A 611 17.91 1.38 -7.22
C VAL A 611 17.46 1.87 -8.60
N VAL A 612 16.36 1.32 -9.12
CA VAL A 612 15.72 1.79 -10.34
C VAL A 612 14.56 2.69 -9.91
N GLY A 613 14.60 3.97 -10.29
CA GLY A 613 13.59 4.97 -9.93
C GLY A 613 14.01 5.88 -8.77
N GLU A 614 14.56 7.05 -9.07
CA GLU A 614 14.85 8.14 -8.11
C GLU A 614 13.57 8.88 -7.64
N GLY A 615 12.41 8.22 -7.66
CA GLY A 615 11.17 8.75 -7.10
C GLY A 615 11.00 8.37 -5.63
N GLU A 616 10.08 9.01 -4.91
CA GLU A 616 9.34 8.30 -3.83
C GLU A 616 8.92 6.91 -4.39
N PRO A 617 8.54 5.92 -3.56
CA PRO A 617 7.59 4.94 -4.04
C PRO A 617 6.41 5.80 -4.53
N VAL A 618 6.34 6.01 -5.84
CA VAL A 618 5.19 6.68 -6.41
C VAL A 618 4.14 5.62 -6.23
N LEU A 619 3.34 5.84 -5.20
CA LEU A 619 2.14 5.10 -4.90
C LEU A 619 1.06 5.57 -5.86
N ASP A 620 1.40 5.72 -7.14
CA ASP A 620 0.44 5.80 -8.22
C ASP A 620 0.06 4.38 -8.62
N ASP A 621 -1.19 4.25 -9.02
CA ASP A 621 -1.86 2.97 -9.24
C ASP A 621 -1.27 2.16 -10.42
N GLU A 622 -0.15 2.60 -11.03
CA GLU A 622 0.44 2.04 -12.24
C GLU A 622 1.68 1.16 -12.03
N THR A 623 2.25 1.08 -10.81
CA THR A 623 3.33 0.12 -10.50
C THR A 623 2.80 -1.04 -9.64
N THR A 624 3.29 -2.27 -9.90
CA THR A 624 2.97 -3.54 -9.22
C THR A 624 3.23 -3.55 -7.70
N LEU A 625 3.62 -2.41 -7.12
CA LEU A 625 4.04 -2.21 -5.73
C LEU A 625 3.07 -1.33 -4.91
N ALA A 626 1.84 -1.09 -5.41
CA ALA A 626 0.76 -0.32 -4.76
C ALA A 626 0.27 -0.83 -3.38
N VAL A 627 0.97 -1.79 -2.76
CA VAL A 627 0.56 -2.52 -1.54
C VAL A 627 1.14 -1.91 -0.25
N VAL A 628 2.18 -1.10 -0.37
CA VAL A 628 2.83 -0.42 0.74
C VAL A 628 2.37 1.04 0.78
N LYS A 629 2.08 1.63 1.94
CA LYS A 629 1.82 3.07 2.05
C LYS A 629 2.61 3.66 3.21
N ALA A 630 2.94 4.96 3.13
CA ALA A 630 3.73 5.65 4.16
C ALA A 630 2.99 6.89 4.67
N THR A 631 3.23 7.25 5.93
CA THR A 631 2.79 8.53 6.47
C THR A 631 3.46 9.71 5.74
N PRO A 632 2.90 10.93 5.84
CA PRO A 632 3.68 12.14 5.68
C PRO A 632 4.89 12.14 6.64
N VAL A 633 5.90 12.95 6.37
CA VAL A 633 7.02 13.16 7.31
C VAL A 633 6.50 13.77 8.61
N LEU A 634 7.03 13.33 9.75
CA LEU A 634 6.78 13.94 11.05
C LEU A 634 8.10 14.43 11.64
N THR A 635 8.25 15.75 11.75
CA THR A 635 9.46 16.39 12.27
C THR A 635 9.32 16.72 13.76
N VAL A 636 10.34 16.42 14.54
CA VAL A 636 10.39 16.79 15.96
C VAL A 636 10.78 18.25 16.12
N TRP A 637 9.97 19.00 16.87
CA TRP A 637 10.22 20.39 17.25
C TRP A 637 10.28 20.56 18.77
N ARG A 638 11.04 21.54 19.24
CA ARG A 638 11.11 21.87 20.67
C ARG A 638 10.44 23.20 20.97
N LYS A 639 9.72 23.27 22.09
CA LYS A 639 9.30 24.54 22.69
C LYS A 639 10.40 25.01 23.62
N LEU A 640 10.97 26.19 23.35
CA LEU A 640 11.86 26.87 24.28
C LEU A 640 11.03 27.79 25.17
N HIS A 641 11.08 27.50 26.47
CA HIS A 641 10.36 28.22 27.47
C HIS A 641 11.14 29.45 28.01
N VAL A 642 11.13 30.56 27.27
CA VAL A 642 11.61 31.91 27.64
C VAL A 642 10.83 32.60 28.79
N GLU A 643 11.41 32.56 29.98
CA GLU A 643 11.08 33.43 31.12
C GLU A 643 11.71 34.80 30.91
N VAL A 644 10.94 35.88 31.11
CA VAL A 644 11.37 37.25 30.81
C VAL A 644 11.07 38.10 32.03
N ASP A 645 12.13 38.56 32.69
CA ASP A 645 12.06 39.39 33.88
C ASP A 645 12.81 40.72 33.64
N SER A 646 12.52 41.71 34.47
CA SER A 646 13.25 42.98 34.47
C SER A 646 13.40 43.54 35.87
N MET A 647 14.50 44.24 36.11
CA MET A 647 14.77 44.83 37.41
C MET A 647 13.87 46.04 37.69
N GLY A 648 13.29 46.05 38.89
CA GLY A 648 12.51 47.19 39.39
C GLY A 648 13.42 48.28 39.94
N GLN A 649 12.90 49.51 40.05
CA GLN A 649 13.66 50.65 40.58
C GLN A 649 14.46 50.29 41.86
N PRO A 650 15.79 50.54 41.90
CA PRO A 650 16.59 50.25 43.06
C PRO A 650 16.15 51.11 44.25
N VAL A 651 16.07 50.47 45.42
CA VAL A 651 15.62 51.08 46.68
C VAL A 651 16.85 51.62 47.44
N GLY A 652 16.76 52.83 47.99
CA GLY A 652 17.85 53.43 48.78
C GLY A 652 18.90 54.20 47.97
N THR A 653 18.54 54.64 46.76
CA THR A 653 19.32 55.56 45.90
C THR A 653 19.24 57.02 46.30
N SER A 654 18.37 57.34 47.28
CA SER A 654 18.29 58.67 47.87
C SER A 654 18.18 58.59 49.39
N ILE A 655 18.82 59.55 50.05
CA ILE A 655 18.83 59.71 51.49
C ILE A 655 18.30 61.10 51.80
N SER A 656 17.27 61.19 52.63
CA SER A 656 16.72 62.46 53.10
C SER A 656 17.00 62.68 54.57
N GLY A 657 17.24 63.92 54.95
CA GLY A 657 17.44 64.32 56.34
C GLY A 657 17.38 65.83 56.51
N THR A 658 17.84 66.32 57.66
CA THR A 658 17.90 67.77 57.96
C THR A 658 19.32 68.13 58.39
N LEU A 659 19.90 69.15 57.76
CA LEU A 659 21.20 69.72 58.13
C LEU A 659 21.02 70.76 59.24
N ALA A 660 21.83 70.69 60.29
CA ALA A 660 21.94 71.74 61.30
C ALA A 660 23.04 72.75 60.95
N VAL A 661 23.06 73.89 61.64
CA VAL A 661 24.09 74.94 61.49
C VAL A 661 25.52 74.40 61.66
N GLY A 662 25.72 73.38 62.50
CA GLY A 662 27.02 72.78 62.76
C GLY A 662 27.47 71.74 61.73
N ASP A 663 26.60 71.36 60.79
CA ASP A 663 26.84 70.27 59.85
C ASP A 663 27.45 70.75 58.54
N ILE A 664 27.55 72.07 58.33
CA ILE A 664 27.99 72.68 57.08
C ILE A 664 29.23 73.54 57.34
N THR A 665 30.31 73.27 56.59
CA THR A 665 31.57 74.02 56.66
C THR A 665 31.97 74.53 55.28
N ASP A 666 32.14 75.85 55.14
CA ASP A 666 32.73 76.46 53.94
C ASP A 666 34.23 76.21 53.92
N ASN A 667 34.71 75.52 52.88
CA ASN A 667 36.13 75.19 52.72
C ASN A 667 36.96 76.36 52.14
N GLN A 668 36.31 77.49 51.82
CA GLN A 668 36.91 78.72 51.26
C GLN A 668 37.65 78.54 49.93
N ASN A 669 37.30 77.49 49.20
CA ASN A 669 37.87 77.13 47.89
C ASN A 669 36.79 76.93 46.81
N GLY A 670 35.55 77.36 47.09
CA GLY A 670 34.40 77.13 46.21
C GLY A 670 33.66 75.81 46.46
N THR A 671 34.01 75.08 47.53
CA THR A 671 33.32 73.86 47.98
C THR A 671 32.86 73.96 49.43
N PHE A 672 31.91 73.13 49.82
CA PHE A 672 31.39 73.01 51.18
C PHE A 672 31.45 71.57 51.64
N THR A 673 31.87 71.36 52.90
CA THR A 673 31.77 70.06 53.56
C THR A 673 30.45 69.97 54.32
N VAL A 674 29.66 68.94 54.05
CA VAL A 674 28.41 68.63 54.74
C VAL A 674 28.59 67.34 55.53
N THR A 675 28.16 67.36 56.80
CA THR A 675 28.24 66.24 57.74
C THR A 675 26.86 65.65 57.98
N ILE A 676 26.65 64.40 57.60
CA ILE A 676 25.41 63.67 57.81
C ILE A 676 25.63 62.68 58.96
N HIS A 677 24.90 62.85 60.08
CA HIS A 677 25.02 61.99 61.28
C HIS A 677 24.30 60.64 61.13
N GLN A 678 24.56 59.97 60.01
CA GLN A 678 24.08 58.63 59.69
C GLN A 678 25.28 57.79 59.29
N GLN A 679 25.26 56.50 59.67
CA GLN A 679 26.19 55.54 59.09
C GLN A 679 25.80 55.32 57.63
N LEU A 680 26.61 55.81 56.71
CA LEU A 680 26.46 55.54 55.29
C LEU A 680 27.73 54.86 54.79
N ASP A 681 27.50 53.83 53.98
CA ASP A 681 28.57 53.16 53.23
C ASP A 681 28.76 53.86 51.89
N ASP A 682 30.01 54.00 51.52
CA ASP A 682 30.49 54.74 50.37
C ASP A 682 31.90 54.27 50.00
N SER A 683 32.18 52.99 50.24
CA SER A 683 33.50 52.39 49.95
C SER A 683 33.86 52.36 48.47
N VAL A 684 32.90 52.71 47.60
CA VAL A 684 33.00 52.70 46.14
C VAL A 684 32.62 54.06 45.53
N ASP A 685 32.65 55.15 46.32
CA ASP A 685 32.36 56.52 45.88
C ASP A 685 30.98 56.69 45.21
N ARG A 686 29.96 55.94 45.66
CA ARG A 686 28.59 55.89 45.10
C ARG A 686 27.77 57.20 45.16
N PHE A 687 28.35 58.27 45.68
CA PHE A 687 27.71 59.58 45.68
C PHE A 687 28.56 60.58 44.92
N VAL A 688 29.52 60.14 44.10
CA VAL A 688 30.45 60.97 43.33
C VAL A 688 30.49 60.46 41.89
N PRO A 689 29.98 61.23 40.90
CA PRO A 689 29.42 62.60 40.95
C PRO A 689 27.90 62.75 41.26
N GLY A 690 27.45 62.38 42.46
CA GLY A 690 26.05 62.51 42.91
C GLY A 690 25.56 63.94 43.17
N GLN A 691 24.32 64.08 43.63
CA GLN A 691 23.66 65.38 43.87
C GLN A 691 23.12 65.54 45.29
N LEU A 692 23.46 66.64 45.94
CA LEU A 692 22.81 67.10 47.17
C LEU A 692 21.78 68.19 46.85
N SER A 693 20.50 67.91 47.00
CA SER A 693 19.45 68.93 47.01
C SER A 693 19.22 69.44 48.43
N ASN A 694 19.32 70.75 48.66
CA ASN A 694 19.07 71.36 49.96
C ASN A 694 18.34 72.70 49.79
N GLU A 695 17.18 72.84 50.44
CA GLU A 695 16.30 74.02 50.38
C GLU A 695 16.04 74.54 48.95
N GLY A 696 15.91 73.63 47.98
CA GLY A 696 15.61 73.94 46.57
C GLY A 696 16.83 74.30 45.71
N THR A 697 18.05 74.22 46.24
CA THR A 697 19.30 74.32 45.46
C THR A 697 19.95 72.94 45.35
N VAL A 698 20.41 72.56 44.15
CA VAL A 698 21.11 71.28 43.89
C VAL A 698 22.60 71.55 43.79
N PHE A 699 23.41 70.81 44.54
CA PHE A 699 24.86 70.92 44.58
C PHE A 699 25.50 69.62 44.10
N ASP A 700 26.48 69.70 43.19
CA ASP A 700 27.23 68.54 42.72
C ASP A 700 28.19 68.05 43.82
N VAL A 701 28.15 66.76 44.11
CA VAL A 701 29.05 66.12 45.08
C VAL A 701 30.39 65.86 44.39
N ALA A 702 31.46 66.39 44.96
CA ALA A 702 32.81 66.33 44.43
C ALA A 702 33.69 65.28 45.14
N ALA A 703 33.31 64.88 46.36
CA ALA A 703 33.96 63.82 47.13
C ALA A 703 33.04 63.40 48.28
N SER A 704 33.19 62.17 48.75
CA SER A 704 32.50 61.67 49.92
C SER A 704 33.41 60.77 50.76
N THR A 705 32.98 60.45 51.99
CA THR A 705 33.73 59.60 52.90
C THR A 705 32.76 58.79 53.75
N ALA A 706 32.78 57.47 53.56
CA ALA A 706 32.00 56.50 54.32
C ALA A 706 32.20 56.64 55.83
N GLY A 707 31.14 56.43 56.63
CA GLY A 707 31.23 56.44 58.09
C GLY A 707 29.99 56.97 58.81
N ASN A 708 30.12 57.15 60.12
CA ASN A 708 29.18 57.88 60.97
C ASN A 708 29.96 58.85 61.89
N PRO A 709 29.94 60.17 61.61
CA PRO A 709 29.14 60.79 60.56
C PRO A 709 29.72 60.55 59.16
N PHE A 710 28.83 60.43 58.18
CA PHE A 710 29.17 60.48 56.76
C PHE A 710 29.49 61.93 56.37
N THR A 711 30.51 62.15 55.54
CA THR A 711 30.87 63.51 55.10
C THR A 711 30.96 63.58 53.60
N LEU A 712 30.39 64.64 53.02
CA LEU A 712 30.41 64.92 51.60
C LEU A 712 30.95 66.32 51.33
N THR A 713 31.70 66.48 50.26
CA THR A 713 32.16 67.76 49.74
C THR A 713 31.35 68.10 48.51
N VAL A 714 30.67 69.24 48.49
CA VAL A 714 29.87 69.70 47.35
C VAL A 714 30.40 71.00 46.76
N ASN A 715 30.24 71.17 45.45
CA ASN A 715 30.59 72.39 44.75
C ASN A 715 29.56 73.50 45.05
N SER A 716 30.04 74.73 45.25
CA SER A 716 29.16 75.90 45.45
C SER A 716 28.38 76.23 44.18
N VAL A 717 27.10 76.64 44.33
CA VAL A 717 26.26 77.07 43.22
C VAL A 717 26.04 78.58 43.32
N GLY A 718 26.53 79.32 42.32
CA GLY A 718 26.48 80.79 42.32
C GLY A 718 27.24 81.43 43.49
N GLY A 719 28.22 80.71 44.07
CA GLY A 719 28.99 81.15 45.25
C GLY A 719 28.31 80.92 46.60
N ASN A 720 27.12 80.30 46.63
CA ASN A 720 26.45 79.89 47.86
C ASN A 720 26.65 78.39 48.11
N GLY A 721 26.69 78.00 49.39
CA GLY A 721 26.70 76.60 49.81
C GLY A 721 25.35 76.14 50.36
N PRO A 722 25.28 74.87 50.80
CA PRO A 722 24.14 74.35 51.53
C PRO A 722 23.83 75.19 52.78
N VAL A 723 22.57 75.19 53.22
CA VAL A 723 22.07 75.90 54.40
C VAL A 723 21.36 74.93 55.35
N PRO A 724 21.21 75.28 56.65
CA PRO A 724 20.45 74.46 57.59
C PRO A 724 19.01 74.31 57.12
N GLY A 725 18.52 73.08 57.04
CA GLY A 725 17.26 72.76 56.41
C GLY A 725 17.22 71.33 55.88
N ASP A 726 16.13 70.98 55.22
CA ASP A 726 15.97 69.63 54.68
C ASP A 726 16.89 69.43 53.48
N PHE A 727 17.43 68.21 53.38
CA PHE A 727 18.24 67.79 52.26
C PHE A 727 17.78 66.44 51.71
N THR A 728 18.05 66.23 50.44
CA THR A 728 18.01 64.93 49.77
C THR A 728 19.35 64.74 49.06
N LEU A 729 20.12 63.75 49.47
CA LEU A 729 21.30 63.26 48.77
C LEU A 729 20.85 62.16 47.81
N VAL A 730 21.22 62.28 46.55
CA VAL A 730 20.93 61.32 45.49
C VAL A 730 22.26 60.83 44.93
N ASP A 731 22.33 59.53 44.73
CA ASP A 731 23.33 58.82 43.92
C ASP A 731 23.37 59.41 42.49
N ASP A 732 24.48 59.30 41.76
CA ASP A 732 24.58 59.72 40.36
C ASP A 732 23.91 58.77 39.38
N ASP A 733 23.61 57.55 39.83
CA ASP A 733 22.72 56.61 39.17
C ASP A 733 21.27 57.11 39.18
N VAL A 734 20.94 58.03 38.26
CA VAL A 734 19.55 58.48 38.06
C VAL A 734 18.77 57.31 37.46
N VAL A 735 17.93 56.69 38.28
CA VAL A 735 16.99 55.66 37.85
C VAL A 735 15.57 56.22 37.71
N PRO A 736 15.14 56.65 36.51
CA PRO A 736 13.85 57.31 36.34
C PRO A 736 12.65 56.35 36.30
N ALA A 737 12.86 55.05 36.04
CA ALA A 737 11.82 54.03 35.86
C ALA A 737 12.38 52.60 36.01
N ASP A 738 11.50 51.60 36.10
CA ASP A 738 11.88 50.17 36.02
C ASP A 738 12.61 49.87 34.70
N VAL A 739 13.47 48.84 34.70
CA VAL A 739 14.10 48.36 33.48
C VAL A 739 13.02 47.80 32.55
N PRO A 740 12.98 48.19 31.27
CA PRO A 740 12.11 47.53 30.31
C PRO A 740 12.46 46.04 30.16
N ASP A 741 11.46 45.20 29.93
CA ASP A 741 11.67 43.79 29.59
C ASP A 741 12.67 43.63 28.43
N PRO A 742 13.54 42.60 28.47
CA PRO A 742 14.39 42.24 27.34
C PRO A 742 13.61 42.13 26.01
N VAL A 743 14.16 42.70 24.94
CA VAL A 743 13.50 42.72 23.63
C VAL A 743 13.64 41.35 22.95
N THR A 744 12.54 40.60 22.80
CA THR A 744 12.54 39.23 22.26
C THR A 744 12.19 39.11 20.78
N THR A 745 12.04 40.23 20.07
CA THR A 745 11.39 40.31 18.75
C THR A 745 12.03 39.49 17.62
N VAL A 746 13.33 39.16 17.70
CA VAL A 746 14.02 38.34 16.70
C VAL A 746 14.18 36.87 17.11
N MET A 747 13.81 36.51 18.34
CA MET A 747 14.14 35.20 18.92
C MET A 747 13.51 34.04 18.14
N ALA A 748 12.24 34.16 17.77
CA ALA A 748 11.53 33.15 16.98
C ALA A 748 12.19 32.93 15.61
N GLU A 749 12.57 34.01 14.91
CA GLU A 749 13.27 33.94 13.62
C GLU A 749 14.63 33.24 13.75
N LYS A 750 15.41 33.58 14.79
CA LYS A 750 16.76 33.04 14.95
C LYS A 750 16.78 31.59 15.42
N LEU A 751 15.79 31.13 16.17
CA LEU A 751 15.68 29.73 16.60
C LEU A 751 14.96 28.83 15.59
N LEU A 752 14.34 29.40 14.55
CA LEU A 752 13.64 28.65 13.51
C LEU A 752 14.54 27.60 12.82
N PRO A 753 15.81 27.91 12.42
CA PRO A 753 16.73 26.91 11.91
C PRO A 753 17.00 25.76 12.88
N CYS A 754 16.73 25.90 14.17
CA CYS A 754 16.99 24.86 15.16
C CYS A 754 15.76 23.98 15.45
N TYR A 755 14.70 24.07 14.61
CA TYR A 755 13.40 23.43 14.87
C TYR A 755 12.86 23.73 16.28
N THR A 756 13.11 24.96 16.74
CA THR A 756 12.79 25.42 18.09
C THR A 756 11.83 26.59 18.02
N GLN A 757 10.67 26.42 18.63
CA GLN A 757 9.68 27.47 18.81
C GLN A 757 9.93 28.15 20.16
N ALA A 758 10.42 29.39 20.11
CA ALA A 758 10.36 30.26 21.28
C ALA A 758 8.90 30.59 21.56
N LEU A 759 8.50 30.38 22.80
CA LEU A 759 7.26 30.91 23.30
C LEU A 759 7.64 31.89 24.44
N LEU A 760 6.83 32.88 24.75
CA LEU A 760 7.18 33.89 25.76
C LEU A 760 6.39 33.67 27.05
N ALA A 761 6.91 34.14 28.19
CA ALA A 761 6.29 33.95 29.50
C ALA A 761 4.80 34.36 29.56
N ASN A 762 4.44 35.44 28.87
CA ASN A 762 3.05 35.92 28.75
C ASN A 762 2.13 34.99 27.92
N GLU A 763 2.69 34.00 27.23
CA GLU A 763 1.99 33.04 26.36
C GLU A 763 1.77 31.67 27.02
N TRP A 764 2.37 31.37 28.19
CA TRP A 764 2.26 30.04 28.84
C TRP A 764 1.31 29.92 30.01
N GLY A 765 0.83 31.03 30.55
CA GLY A 765 -0.21 31.01 31.57
C GLY A 765 0.21 30.45 32.93
N GLU A 766 1.50 30.21 33.18
CA GLU A 766 2.04 29.91 34.50
C GLU A 766 2.28 31.24 35.27
N PRO A 767 1.66 31.45 36.45
CA PRO A 767 1.89 32.64 37.25
C PRO A 767 3.32 32.68 37.79
N GLY A 768 4.06 33.76 37.53
CA GLY A 768 5.40 33.99 38.11
C GLY A 768 6.48 34.28 37.09
N CYS A 769 6.40 33.67 35.89
CA CYS A 769 7.47 33.69 34.88
C CYS A 769 7.71 35.06 34.18
N HIS A 770 7.14 36.12 34.73
CA HIS A 770 7.42 37.51 34.42
C HIS A 770 7.38 38.32 35.72
N ASP A 771 8.55 38.67 36.21
CA ASP A 771 8.76 39.64 37.29
C ASP A 771 9.30 40.95 36.71
N PRO A 772 8.45 41.98 36.53
CA PRO A 772 8.88 43.30 36.04
C PRO A 772 9.55 44.15 37.14
N SER A 773 9.82 43.55 38.30
CA SER A 773 10.30 44.23 39.50
C SER A 773 11.39 43.42 40.23
N ALA A 774 12.14 42.62 39.48
CA ALA A 774 13.19 41.76 40.01
C ALA A 774 14.13 42.59 40.91
N PRO A 775 14.47 42.12 42.12
CA PRO A 775 15.35 42.86 43.02
C PRO A 775 16.71 43.14 42.36
N PHE A 776 17.24 44.34 42.61
CA PHE A 776 18.55 44.74 42.11
C PHE A 776 19.41 45.33 43.22
N ALA A 777 20.71 45.02 43.18
CA ALA A 777 21.73 45.64 44.00
C ALA A 777 22.74 46.36 43.09
N LEU A 778 22.96 47.65 43.38
CA LEU A 778 23.87 48.51 42.62
C LEU A 778 25.33 48.08 42.80
N ASN A 779 26.14 48.34 41.78
CA ASN A 779 27.61 48.25 41.78
C ASN A 779 28.09 46.86 42.20
N LEU A 780 27.72 45.83 41.43
CA LEU A 780 28.10 44.44 41.72
C LEU A 780 29.60 44.23 41.44
N ALA A 781 30.40 44.02 42.48
CA ALA A 781 31.87 43.96 42.39
C ALA A 781 32.41 42.69 41.68
N SER A 782 31.68 41.59 41.70
CA SER A 782 32.11 40.35 41.04
C SER A 782 30.94 39.42 40.73
N TYR A 783 31.20 38.49 39.82
CA TYR A 783 30.23 37.51 39.38
C TYR A 783 30.14 36.27 40.30
N ASP A 784 31.21 35.88 41.04
CA ASP A 784 31.14 34.74 42.01
C ASP A 784 32.40 34.54 42.91
N GLN A 785 32.86 35.46 43.79
CA GLN A 785 33.94 35.08 44.74
C GLN A 785 33.89 35.51 46.22
N THR A 786 32.96 36.35 46.71
CA THR A 786 33.13 36.88 48.10
C THR A 786 31.88 37.14 48.93
N GLY A 787 30.80 36.36 48.83
CA GLY A 787 29.65 36.55 49.74
C GLY A 787 28.93 37.92 49.61
N ASP A 788 29.29 38.69 48.59
CA ASP A 788 28.57 39.85 48.07
C ASP A 788 27.48 39.35 47.10
N PRO A 789 26.36 40.08 46.91
CA PRO A 789 25.35 39.70 45.94
C PRO A 789 25.96 39.68 44.53
N SER A 790 25.79 38.57 43.80
CA SER A 790 26.21 38.45 42.39
C SER A 790 25.01 38.57 41.45
N LEU A 791 25.25 38.78 40.14
CA LEU A 791 24.20 38.72 39.12
C LEU A 791 23.44 37.38 39.15
N GLU A 792 24.11 36.26 39.42
CA GLU A 792 23.44 34.96 39.58
C GLU A 792 22.59 34.92 40.86
N THR A 793 23.06 35.48 41.98
CA THR A 793 22.27 35.56 43.21
C THR A 793 20.99 36.38 42.99
N GLN A 794 21.06 37.46 42.22
CA GLN A 794 19.88 38.26 41.86
C GLN A 794 18.95 37.48 40.92
N ALA A 795 19.48 36.88 39.85
CA ALA A 795 18.68 36.08 38.93
C ALA A 795 17.97 34.89 39.60
N GLN A 796 18.58 34.29 40.63
CA GLN A 796 17.95 33.20 41.39
C GLN A 796 16.71 33.61 42.18
N LEU A 797 16.54 34.90 42.49
CA LEU A 797 15.38 35.39 43.22
C LEU A 797 14.12 35.46 42.36
N SER A 798 14.29 35.63 41.05
CA SER A 798 13.17 35.76 40.09
C SER A 798 13.04 34.54 39.17
N ARG A 799 14.10 33.73 38.98
CA ARG A 799 14.05 32.51 38.15
C ARG A 799 13.16 31.43 38.77
N ASP A 800 12.01 31.19 38.16
CA ASP A 800 11.01 30.25 38.63
C ASP A 800 11.20 28.83 38.09
N VAL A 801 11.70 28.68 36.85
CA VAL A 801 11.71 27.36 36.18
C VAL A 801 13.09 26.97 35.67
N SER A 802 13.57 25.82 36.14
CA SER A 802 14.79 25.21 35.63
C SER A 802 14.56 24.41 34.35
N SER A 803 15.50 24.52 33.42
CA SER A 803 15.50 23.78 32.17
C SER A 803 15.81 22.30 32.41
N THR A 804 15.09 21.42 31.73
CA THR A 804 15.25 19.96 31.80
C THR A 804 15.16 19.33 30.41
N PRO A 805 15.62 18.08 30.20
CA PRO A 805 15.50 17.40 28.91
C PRO A 805 14.06 17.31 28.37
N GLU A 806 13.07 17.25 29.25
CA GLU A 806 11.65 17.17 28.87
C GLU A 806 10.96 18.55 28.83
N PHE A 807 11.60 19.61 29.32
CA PHE A 807 11.02 20.95 29.36
C PHE A 807 12.15 21.98 29.25
N TRP A 808 12.39 22.48 28.04
CA TRP A 808 13.45 23.46 27.79
C TRP A 808 12.99 24.82 28.27
N THR A 809 13.78 25.48 29.13
CA THR A 809 13.55 26.86 29.56
C THR A 809 14.81 27.69 29.40
N THR A 810 14.64 29.01 29.33
CA THR A 810 15.73 29.99 29.43
C THR A 810 15.22 31.20 30.19
N HIS A 811 16.03 31.74 31.10
CA HIS A 811 15.68 32.96 31.83
C HIS A 811 16.37 34.17 31.19
N CYS A 812 15.64 35.25 30.95
CA CYS A 812 16.13 36.49 30.40
C CYS A 812 15.87 37.61 31.40
N LEU A 813 16.91 38.31 31.87
CA LEU A 813 16.78 39.36 32.86
C LEU A 813 17.25 40.71 32.32
N GLY A 814 16.33 41.66 32.25
CA GLY A 814 16.62 43.06 32.00
C GLY A 814 17.28 43.69 33.22
N CYS A 815 18.51 44.15 33.05
CA CYS A 815 19.33 44.69 34.13
C CYS A 815 19.60 46.18 33.95
N PHE A 816 19.77 46.91 35.06
CA PHE A 816 20.21 48.31 35.00
C PHE A 816 21.64 48.38 34.45
N GLN A 817 22.59 47.78 35.16
CA GLN A 817 24.02 47.82 34.84
C GLN A 817 24.72 46.47 34.99
N GLY A 818 25.94 46.40 34.44
CA GLY A 818 26.85 45.27 34.53
C GLY A 818 27.52 45.12 35.89
N ILE A 819 28.61 44.34 35.93
CA ILE A 819 29.51 44.28 37.09
C ILE A 819 30.49 45.47 37.05
N GLN A 820 30.98 45.92 38.21
CA GLN A 820 31.88 47.09 38.37
C GLN A 820 33.06 47.16 37.38
N PRO A 821 33.73 46.06 37.00
CA PRO A 821 34.81 46.14 36.01
C PRO A 821 34.35 46.36 34.55
N ARG A 822 33.04 46.50 34.32
CA ARG A 822 32.37 46.44 33.01
C ARG A 822 31.17 47.38 32.89
N ASP A 823 30.85 48.16 33.93
CA ASP A 823 29.69 49.04 33.95
C ASP A 823 29.93 50.46 33.42
N HIS A 824 31.20 50.83 33.19
CA HIS A 824 31.61 52.08 32.53
C HIS A 824 31.13 53.33 33.28
N ASP A 825 31.12 53.24 34.60
CA ASP A 825 30.86 54.34 35.53
C ASP A 825 32.03 54.45 36.54
N PRO A 826 32.71 55.62 36.71
CA PRO A 826 32.45 56.94 36.11
C PRO A 826 33.35 57.35 34.92
N ASP A 827 34.28 56.51 34.43
CA ASP A 827 35.37 56.93 33.54
C ASP A 827 35.23 56.49 32.05
N SER A 828 35.25 57.47 31.14
CA SER A 828 34.88 57.34 29.72
C SER A 828 35.95 56.81 28.74
N ASP A 829 37.15 56.45 29.19
CA ASP A 829 38.30 56.44 28.27
C ASP A 829 39.05 55.09 28.13
N SER A 830 38.66 54.00 28.80
CA SER A 830 39.35 52.71 28.58
C SER A 830 38.62 51.38 28.88
N GLU A 831 37.32 51.36 29.17
CA GLU A 831 36.65 50.09 29.55
C GLU A 831 35.81 49.49 28.42
N ASN A 832 35.87 48.16 28.28
CA ASN A 832 35.08 47.41 27.30
C ASN A 832 33.62 47.30 27.76
N CYS A 833 32.77 48.19 27.25
CA CYS A 833 31.32 48.13 27.47
C CYS A 833 30.72 46.81 26.94
N THR A 834 29.95 46.11 27.79
CA THR A 834 29.33 44.82 27.50
C THR A 834 27.80 44.97 27.50
N LEU A 835 27.09 44.64 26.41
CA LEU A 835 25.62 44.83 26.34
C LEU A 835 24.79 43.73 26.99
N GLY A 836 25.40 42.58 27.25
CA GLY A 836 24.79 41.45 27.92
C GLY A 836 25.84 40.46 28.36
N ILE A 837 25.46 39.58 29.28
CA ILE A 837 26.30 38.46 29.71
C ILE A 837 25.38 37.27 29.97
N SER A 838 25.90 36.06 29.88
CA SER A 838 25.19 34.85 30.25
C SER A 838 25.95 34.04 31.29
N ASN A 839 25.18 33.41 32.18
CA ASN A 839 25.70 32.42 33.12
C ASN A 839 25.42 30.97 32.73
N GLY A 840 24.92 30.75 31.51
CA GLY A 840 24.47 29.45 31.02
C GLY A 840 23.06 29.07 31.45
N LYS A 841 22.42 29.84 32.34
CA LYS A 841 21.03 29.67 32.78
C LYS A 841 20.19 30.94 32.57
N THR A 842 20.81 32.10 32.74
CA THR A 842 20.23 33.42 32.57
C THR A 842 21.03 34.25 31.59
N ALA A 843 20.33 34.83 30.63
CA ALA A 843 20.81 35.87 29.74
C ALA A 843 20.49 37.23 30.37
N PHE A 844 21.52 37.98 30.76
CA PHE A 844 21.42 39.32 31.32
C PHE A 844 21.60 40.35 30.22
N VAL A 845 20.73 41.37 30.15
CA VAL A 845 20.84 42.46 29.17
C VAL A 845 20.86 43.80 29.89
N PHE A 846 21.88 44.63 29.66
CA PHE A 846 22.14 45.86 30.43
C PHE A 846 21.58 47.10 29.74
N SER A 847 20.77 47.90 30.47
CA SER A 847 20.05 49.06 29.93
C SER A 847 20.82 50.37 30.00
N GLU A 848 21.62 50.58 31.04
CA GLU A 848 22.40 51.79 31.30
C GLU A 848 23.45 52.04 30.21
N HIS A 849 24.19 51.00 29.87
CA HIS A 849 25.27 51.04 28.89
C HIS A 849 24.79 51.43 27.49
N GLN A 850 23.54 51.11 27.19
CA GLN A 850 22.89 51.44 25.91
C GLN A 850 22.49 52.93 25.83
N ARG A 851 22.23 53.56 26.97
CA ARG A 851 21.92 55.00 27.10
C ARG A 851 23.16 55.86 26.89
N GLU A 852 24.30 55.46 27.48
CA GLU A 852 25.54 56.24 27.49
C GLU A 852 26.32 56.20 26.17
N TYR A 853 26.22 55.12 25.41
CA TYR A 853 26.94 55.00 24.13
C TYR A 853 26.31 55.80 22.96
N GLY A 854 25.31 56.65 23.21
CA GLY A 854 24.74 57.55 22.21
C GLY A 854 23.98 56.87 21.06
N TYR A 855 23.63 55.58 21.21
CA TYR A 855 22.85 54.82 20.21
C TYR A 855 21.34 55.11 20.26
N GLY A 856 20.85 55.79 21.29
CA GLY A 856 19.42 55.88 21.58
C GLY A 856 18.83 54.50 21.89
N ASP A 857 17.52 54.44 22.13
CA ASP A 857 16.79 53.17 22.17
C ASP A 857 16.89 52.51 20.79
N ASN A 858 17.82 51.57 20.60
CA ASN A 858 17.95 50.75 19.40
C ASN A 858 17.44 49.31 19.67
N PRO A 859 16.11 49.08 19.61
CA PRO A 859 15.49 47.78 19.89
C PRO A 859 16.10 46.59 19.12
N SER A 860 16.57 46.82 17.88
CA SER A 860 17.15 45.76 17.06
C SER A 860 18.50 45.27 17.61
N GLY A 861 19.33 46.17 18.12
CA GLY A 861 20.59 45.80 18.78
C GLY A 861 20.34 45.04 20.09
N LYS A 862 19.37 45.48 20.89
CA LYS A 862 18.98 44.80 22.14
C LYS A 862 18.48 43.39 21.89
N ALA A 863 17.66 43.21 20.86
CA ALA A 863 17.09 41.91 20.53
C ALA A 863 18.16 40.92 20.01
N HIS A 864 19.15 41.41 19.26
CA HIS A 864 20.25 40.57 18.79
C HIS A 864 21.22 40.20 19.92
N ALA A 865 21.49 41.13 20.85
CA ALA A 865 22.27 40.84 22.06
C ALA A 865 21.59 39.77 22.91
N LEU A 866 20.27 39.88 23.13
CA LEU A 866 19.53 38.87 23.88
C LEU A 866 19.66 37.46 23.26
N VAL A 867 19.48 37.33 21.94
CA VAL A 867 19.61 36.02 21.27
C VAL A 867 21.04 35.49 21.37
N HIS A 868 22.04 36.37 21.29
CA HIS A 868 23.44 35.99 21.49
C HIS A 868 23.64 35.38 22.89
N GLU A 869 23.18 36.06 23.94
CA GLU A 869 23.29 35.57 25.32
C GLU A 869 22.49 34.28 25.56
N VAL A 870 21.33 34.14 24.93
CA VAL A 870 20.54 32.90 24.95
C VAL A 870 21.30 31.76 24.26
N GLY A 871 22.11 32.04 23.24
CA GLY A 871 23.02 31.08 22.63
C GLY A 871 23.98 30.43 23.63
N HIS A 872 24.48 31.19 24.61
CA HIS A 872 25.32 30.63 25.68
C HIS A 872 24.55 29.71 26.64
N ASN A 873 23.23 29.89 26.80
CA ASN A 873 22.40 28.94 27.56
C ASN A 873 22.32 27.57 26.86
N PHE A 874 22.48 27.54 25.54
CA PHE A 874 22.70 26.32 24.76
C PHE A 874 24.16 25.84 24.76
N GLY A 875 25.04 26.48 25.51
CA GLY A 875 26.45 26.09 25.64
C GLY A 875 27.32 26.48 24.45
N LEU A 876 26.87 27.41 23.60
CA LEU A 876 27.67 27.94 22.51
C LEU A 876 28.77 28.88 23.03
N ASP A 877 29.93 28.89 22.37
CA ASP A 877 31.10 29.66 22.80
C ASP A 877 31.23 30.96 21.98
N ASP A 878 31.96 31.94 22.52
CA ASP A 878 32.32 33.16 21.80
C ASP A 878 33.53 32.98 20.88
N GLU A 879 33.56 33.72 19.77
CA GLU A 879 34.64 33.72 18.77
C GLU A 879 36.02 34.07 19.36
N TYR A 880 36.05 34.86 20.45
CA TYR A 880 37.28 35.28 21.11
C TYR A 880 37.98 34.20 21.94
N SER A 881 37.30 33.09 22.25
CA SER A 881 37.84 32.07 23.16
C SER A 881 39.01 31.27 22.58
N TRP A 882 39.25 31.32 21.25
CA TRP A 882 40.34 30.57 20.60
C TRP A 882 40.94 31.30 19.38
N ASN A 883 42.26 31.56 19.44
CA ASN A 883 43.04 31.98 18.27
C ASN A 883 44.26 31.05 18.09
N PRO A 884 44.40 30.33 16.96
CA PRO A 884 43.54 30.33 15.78
C PRO A 884 42.23 29.53 15.97
N PRO A 885 41.17 29.83 15.19
CA PRO A 885 39.92 29.06 15.24
C PRO A 885 40.20 27.59 14.88
N PRO A 886 39.72 26.61 15.67
CA PRO A 886 40.02 25.20 15.43
C PRO A 886 39.24 24.61 14.26
N TYR A 887 39.78 23.53 13.69
CA TYR A 887 39.25 22.83 12.51
C TYR A 887 37.90 22.12 12.79
N PRO A 888 37.00 22.05 11.79
CA PRO A 888 35.65 21.46 11.89
C PRO A 888 35.65 19.91 11.96
N GLY A 889 36.26 19.34 13.00
CA GLY A 889 36.31 17.89 13.20
C GLY A 889 36.65 17.43 14.63
N ASN A 890 36.59 18.32 15.61
CA ASN A 890 36.83 17.97 17.02
C ASN A 890 35.49 17.69 17.73
N PRO A 891 35.23 16.48 18.26
CA PRO A 891 33.99 16.12 18.93
C PRO A 891 33.75 16.83 20.28
N ASN A 892 34.67 17.69 20.73
CA ASN A 892 34.51 18.54 21.93
C ASN A 892 34.27 20.02 21.60
N TYR A 893 34.00 20.35 20.34
CA TYR A 893 33.81 21.72 19.88
C TYR A 893 32.34 22.11 20.01
N ASN A 894 32.05 23.13 20.82
CA ASN A 894 30.76 23.81 20.80
C ASN A 894 30.86 24.98 19.81
N GLY A 895 29.82 25.21 19.04
CA GLY A 895 29.78 26.18 17.95
C GLY A 895 30.06 27.60 18.45
N ILE A 896 30.67 28.40 17.58
CA ILE A 896 31.09 29.76 17.88
C ILE A 896 30.01 30.76 17.47
N MET A 897 29.63 31.66 18.37
CA MET A 897 28.79 32.82 18.10
C MET A 897 29.63 33.97 17.53
N TYR A 898 29.19 34.56 16.42
CA TYR A 898 29.92 35.65 15.75
C TYR A 898 29.73 36.98 16.49
N TRP A 899 30.82 37.69 16.80
CA TRP A 899 30.80 38.92 17.63
C TRP A 899 30.04 40.09 17.00
N VAL A 900 29.77 40.03 15.69
CA VAL A 900 29.07 41.11 14.97
C VAL A 900 27.57 40.98 15.14
N TRP A 901 27.03 41.43 16.29
CA TRP A 901 25.75 42.12 16.46
C TRP A 901 24.50 41.57 15.73
N LYS A 902 24.48 40.31 15.28
CA LYS A 902 23.48 39.82 14.33
C LYS A 902 22.60 38.70 14.91
N GLY A 903 22.99 38.10 16.04
CA GLY A 903 22.26 36.97 16.63
C GLY A 903 22.04 35.83 15.63
N VAL A 904 22.98 35.61 14.71
CA VAL A 904 22.86 34.58 13.66
C VAL A 904 23.61 33.34 14.10
N PHE A 905 22.91 32.22 14.17
CA PHE A 905 23.50 30.90 14.36
C PHE A 905 24.14 30.43 13.05
N THR A 906 25.41 30.01 13.12
CA THR A 906 26.09 29.28 12.05
C THR A 906 25.55 27.85 11.97
N ASP A 907 25.82 27.14 10.88
CA ASP A 907 25.47 25.72 10.72
C ASP A 907 26.00 24.85 11.88
N GLY A 908 27.19 25.19 12.42
CA GLY A 908 27.72 24.56 13.63
C GLY A 908 26.85 24.80 14.86
N ASN A 909 26.45 26.05 15.10
CA ASN A 909 25.55 26.39 16.21
C ASN A 909 24.19 25.68 16.08
N VAL A 910 23.64 25.62 14.85
CA VAL A 910 22.38 24.93 14.57
C VAL A 910 22.52 23.44 14.91
N SER A 911 23.60 22.79 14.45
CA SER A 911 23.85 21.38 14.75
C SER A 911 23.96 21.11 16.26
N ASP A 912 24.65 21.98 17.00
CA ASP A 912 24.82 21.82 18.46
C ASP A 912 23.51 22.03 19.23
N ILE A 913 22.72 23.05 18.87
CA ILE A 913 21.40 23.27 19.47
C ILE A 913 20.46 22.10 19.16
N ARG A 914 20.49 21.58 17.92
CA ARG A 914 19.69 20.40 17.54
C ARG A 914 20.11 19.13 18.30
N SER A 915 21.35 19.09 18.80
CA SER A 915 21.89 17.92 19.47
C SER A 915 21.74 17.97 21.00
N ILE A 916 21.62 19.14 21.62
CA ILE A 916 21.64 19.26 23.09
C ILE A 916 20.45 18.59 23.79
N SER A 917 20.67 18.06 25.00
CA SER A 917 19.59 17.55 25.85
C SER A 917 18.63 18.65 26.31
N CYS A 918 19.20 19.76 26.79
CA CYS A 918 18.47 20.95 27.24
C CYS A 918 19.41 22.14 27.38
N PRO A 919 18.88 23.38 27.26
CA PRO A 919 19.60 24.59 27.67
C PRO A 919 20.10 24.42 29.11
N SER A 920 21.40 24.47 29.31
CA SER A 920 22.04 24.32 30.64
C SER A 920 23.46 24.91 30.70
N GLY A 921 23.97 25.40 29.57
CA GLY A 921 25.22 26.14 29.42
C GLY A 921 26.49 25.45 29.90
N LYS A 922 27.62 26.10 29.61
CA LYS A 922 28.87 25.93 30.37
C LYS A 922 29.06 27.19 31.21
N PHE A 923 29.54 27.04 32.44
CA PHE A 923 29.97 28.17 33.27
C PHE A 923 31.16 28.85 32.59
N PHE A 924 30.98 30.05 32.06
CA PHE A 924 32.11 30.91 31.70
C PHE A 924 32.72 31.49 32.98
N SER A 925 33.69 30.78 33.56
CA SER A 925 34.46 31.23 34.73
C SER A 925 35.74 31.99 34.35
N GLN A 926 35.91 32.36 33.07
CA GLN A 926 37.13 32.99 32.57
C GLN A 926 36.83 34.36 31.99
N TYR A 927 36.41 35.28 32.86
CA TYR A 927 36.39 36.70 32.52
C TYR A 927 36.51 37.57 33.77
#